data_AF-A0A956M4Q6-F1
#
_entry.id   AF-A0A956M4Q6-F1
#
_cell.length_a   1.000
_cell.length_b   1.000
_cell.length_c   1.000
_cell.angle_alpha   90.00
_cell.angle_beta   90.00
_cell.angle_gamma   90.00
#
_symmetry.space_group_name_H-M   'P 1'
#
loop_
_entity.id
_entity.type
_entity.pdbx_description
1 polymer ?
#
loop_
_entity_poly.entity_id
_entity_poly.type
_entity_poly.pdbx_seq_one_letter_code
_entity_poly.pdbx_strand_id
1 'polypeptide(L)'
;MNRLCMLCSTLILLLVCAFTLTAQPTAVITVKGYSPQELIDNGMDTPRSTSLDVVGVNQMVYLNGNDGMTAYAWSLVSAPAGAVAALSATDVQEVTLVPDVVGQYKVSLTVTDANGTSDPVELTITAAKFVGVGSMDGLSVNTGNGQCAQCHSTAFGQWKDTQHATALQSQLDAYPGEGNSHFGESCNECHTTGFDEHASGNDGFDDIQADLGWIFPETLQAGNWDDMKTNFEPLAQRANVQCEACHGPGSLHFGAKDKIDMSIAENTCAFCHDEVSHHPHRVQWANSRHSIGYASGATRSGCNVCHSGWGFIKRIDTITDKTDNRPDMGEPRVTCAVCHDPHSTANETHIRTLADVTLGDGTTVVSFGGKGKVCMQCHVGRRNAEEYASDPANISSHFGPHYSAQADMLAGANAIEYGVPISATGHKLAAKDACITCHMFETPATGEAGHNLVGGHTFAVTYDNGTPDDPSDDVDNVTACVACHGDITSFDDVLATADFDNDGEIESATHEVEGLLHNLGMLLPPVGEPEVVFTKDDYDWTGLEGEEAAHRQALLKAGFNHAFVEEDGSGGIHNVAYSVALLRRSIASLTTGDIGAGMIISITDVPNDQGRQVRVAWSKFVTDGFSANPLQSYSVYRMVEEAAAGKAERVDSFDQMLAQSNAGNVGTKFRVAEGETWDFVAWLPAAGHETYSIVVPTLHDQTTSSDGMSTFKIAGTNGVQHFETEPASGYSVDNLVPMAPANASVQITDGGVLLQWDESEDADFNYFAVYRAEESGFAPTEDNMIATLTGMSYTDANVVTGSKYYYRVAAFDFSENQGEMTAELTASITGVAAEVALPTEFALMNNYPNPFNPETTIEYQLPEQGHVLLRVYSMLGTEVRTLVQGSKAAGSYSVVWDGRDNNGSVVPSGMYMYRIESGSFNAVKKMVMMK
;
A
#
# COMPACT_ATOMS: atom_id res chain seq x y z
N MET A 1 -26.36 71.39 6.21
CA MET A 1 -26.86 71.87 7.53
C MET A 1 -27.06 70.65 8.43
N ASN A 2 -26.43 70.67 9.61
CA ASN A 2 -26.33 69.61 10.65
C ASN A 2 -25.59 68.33 10.21
N ARG A 3 -24.63 67.74 10.94
CA ARG A 3 -23.87 67.99 12.17
C ARG A 3 -22.67 67.02 12.08
N LEU A 4 -21.47 67.36 12.57
CA LEU A 4 -20.72 66.50 13.51
C LEU A 4 -19.47 67.22 14.06
N CYS A 5 -19.13 66.83 15.28
CA CYS A 5 -18.27 67.52 16.25
C CYS A 5 -16.78 67.20 16.06
N MET A 6 -15.93 68.17 16.38
CA MET A 6 -14.47 68.13 16.28
C MET A 6 -13.84 67.89 17.66
N LEU A 7 -12.75 67.14 17.65
CA LEU A 7 -11.89 66.75 18.78
C LEU A 7 -11.36 67.93 19.61
N CYS A 8 -11.12 67.69 20.90
CA CYS A 8 -9.99 68.31 21.61
C CYS A 8 -9.47 67.41 22.74
N SER A 9 -8.14 67.40 22.86
CA SER A 9 -7.23 66.52 23.58
C SER A 9 -7.32 66.55 25.11
N THR A 10 -6.98 65.44 25.77
CA THR A 10 -6.25 65.46 27.04
C THR A 10 -5.49 64.15 27.27
N LEU A 11 -4.17 64.27 27.39
CA LEU A 11 -3.22 63.22 27.74
C LEU A 11 -3.33 62.98 29.27
N ILE A 12 -3.73 61.78 29.70
CA ILE A 12 -3.62 61.34 31.10
C ILE A 12 -2.56 60.25 31.17
N LEU A 13 -1.47 60.59 31.86
CA LEU A 13 -0.42 59.68 32.29
C LEU A 13 -1.01 58.71 33.33
N LEU A 14 -1.36 57.49 32.94
CA LEU A 14 -1.71 56.41 33.87
C LEU A 14 -0.44 55.64 34.21
N LEU A 15 0.06 55.83 35.42
CA LEU A 15 0.97 54.89 36.08
C LEU A 15 0.23 53.56 36.19
N VAL A 16 0.48 52.63 35.28
CA VAL A 16 0.10 51.23 35.47
C VAL A 16 1.17 50.62 36.38
N CYS A 17 0.93 50.63 37.68
CA CYS A 17 1.58 49.66 38.56
C CYS A 17 1.16 48.28 38.05
N ALA A 18 2.06 47.57 37.38
CA ALA A 18 1.92 46.15 37.14
C ALA A 18 2.01 45.44 38.50
N PHE A 19 0.89 45.34 39.20
CA PHE A 19 0.70 44.27 40.16
C PHE A 19 0.63 42.99 39.32
N THR A 20 1.74 42.27 39.23
CA THR A 20 1.68 40.85 38.92
C THR A 20 0.91 40.20 40.07
N LEU A 21 -0.42 40.03 39.91
CA LEU A 21 -1.16 39.11 40.76
C LEU A 21 -0.63 37.72 40.41
N THR A 22 0.31 37.22 41.21
CA THR A 22 0.64 35.81 41.23
C THR A 22 -0.58 35.08 41.78
N ALA A 23 -1.26 34.31 40.94
CA ALA A 23 -2.43 33.53 41.35
C ALA A 23 -2.01 32.45 42.35
N GLN A 24 -2.84 32.22 43.37
CA GLN A 24 -2.67 31.08 44.27
C GLN A 24 -2.78 29.76 43.47
N PRO A 25 -2.16 28.66 43.94
CA PRO A 25 -2.33 27.37 43.30
C PRO A 25 -3.79 26.90 43.42
N THR A 26 -4.23 26.02 42.52
CA THR A 26 -5.54 25.37 42.59
C THR A 26 -5.36 23.92 43.02
N ALA A 27 -5.90 23.55 44.19
CA ALA A 27 -5.89 22.17 44.65
C ALA A 27 -6.80 21.29 43.78
N VAL A 28 -6.33 20.08 43.50
CA VAL A 28 -7.05 19.01 42.81
C VAL A 28 -6.85 17.74 43.62
N ILE A 29 -7.93 17.01 43.87
CA ILE A 29 -7.88 15.66 44.43
C ILE A 29 -8.21 14.68 43.30
N THR A 30 -7.34 13.71 43.06
CA THR A 30 -7.60 12.59 42.15
C THR A 30 -7.66 11.29 42.92
N VAL A 31 -8.59 10.40 42.54
CA VAL A 31 -8.57 9.01 43.00
C VAL A 31 -7.60 8.24 42.10
N LYS A 32 -6.52 7.75 42.70
CA LYS A 32 -5.47 7.06 41.96
C LYS A 32 -5.72 5.57 41.96
N GLY A 33 -5.77 5.01 40.76
CA GLY A 33 -5.72 3.57 40.55
C GLY A 33 -4.28 3.08 40.51
N TYR A 34 -4.07 1.85 40.97
CA TYR A 34 -2.82 1.12 40.84
C TYR A 34 -3.15 -0.26 40.27
N SER A 35 -2.58 -0.55 39.11
CA SER A 35 -2.67 -1.86 38.47
C SER A 35 -1.69 -2.86 39.09
N PRO A 36 -1.83 -4.18 38.80
CA PRO A 36 -0.89 -5.19 39.31
C PRO A 36 0.57 -4.92 38.93
N GLN A 37 0.88 -4.59 37.66
CA GLN A 37 2.25 -4.31 37.25
C GLN A 37 2.80 -3.01 37.85
N GLU A 38 1.98 -1.96 38.01
CA GLU A 38 2.41 -0.73 38.67
C GLU A 38 2.81 -0.94 40.13
N LEU A 39 2.09 -1.80 40.86
CA LEU A 39 2.47 -2.15 42.23
C LEU A 39 3.82 -2.86 42.27
N ILE A 40 4.06 -3.80 41.36
CA ILE A 40 5.34 -4.50 41.22
C ILE A 40 6.47 -3.51 40.91
N ASP A 41 6.27 -2.65 39.91
CA ASP A 41 7.27 -1.68 39.46
C ASP A 41 7.61 -0.66 40.55
N ASN A 42 6.63 -0.28 41.36
CA ASN A 42 6.80 0.65 42.49
C ASN A 42 7.29 -0.05 43.77
N GLY A 43 7.42 -1.38 43.78
CA GLY A 43 7.78 -2.16 44.98
C GLY A 43 6.77 -2.02 46.12
N MET A 44 5.49 -1.86 45.79
CA MET A 44 4.40 -1.68 46.73
C MET A 44 3.78 -3.03 47.10
N ASP A 45 3.66 -3.28 48.41
CA ASP A 45 2.96 -4.44 48.99
C ASP A 45 1.60 -3.98 49.55
N THR A 46 0.75 -3.49 48.64
CA THR A 46 -0.55 -2.89 48.97
C THR A 46 -1.60 -3.36 47.95
N PRO A 47 -2.90 -3.35 48.29
CA PRO A 47 -3.93 -3.78 47.35
C PRO A 47 -3.96 -2.87 46.12
N ARG A 48 -4.27 -3.46 44.97
CA ARG A 48 -4.60 -2.75 43.75
C ARG A 48 -5.87 -1.92 43.91
N SER A 49 -5.98 -0.88 43.11
CA SER A 49 -7.12 0.05 43.19
C SER A 49 -7.55 0.50 41.81
N THR A 50 -8.83 0.86 41.70
CA THR A 50 -9.37 1.57 40.55
C THR A 50 -9.32 3.07 40.81
N SER A 51 -9.65 3.87 39.78
CA SER A 51 -9.83 5.32 39.93
C SER A 51 -11.25 5.72 40.34
N LEU A 52 -12.02 4.79 40.94
CA LEU A 52 -13.42 5.01 41.28
C LEU A 52 -13.58 5.69 42.65
N ASP A 53 -14.52 6.62 42.77
CA ASP A 53 -14.86 7.24 44.06
C ASP A 53 -15.95 6.48 44.84
N VAL A 54 -16.48 5.40 44.26
CA VAL A 54 -17.40 4.44 44.89
C VAL A 54 -16.68 3.10 45.07
N VAL A 55 -16.45 2.69 46.31
CA VAL A 55 -15.60 1.53 46.66
C VAL A 55 -16.27 0.60 47.69
N GLY A 56 -15.75 -0.62 47.80
CA GLY A 56 -16.16 -1.57 48.84
C GLY A 56 -15.90 -1.04 50.24
N VAL A 57 -16.73 -1.41 51.20
CA VAL A 57 -16.38 -1.24 52.63
C VAL A 57 -15.07 -1.98 52.91
N ASN A 58 -14.17 -1.35 53.67
CA ASN A 58 -12.81 -1.82 53.96
C ASN A 58 -11.87 -1.93 52.74
N GLN A 59 -12.29 -1.49 51.55
CA GLN A 59 -11.43 -1.44 50.37
C GLN A 59 -10.58 -0.15 50.39
N MET A 60 -9.28 -0.29 50.21
CA MET A 60 -8.35 0.85 50.24
C MET A 60 -8.52 1.76 49.01
N VAL A 61 -8.46 3.07 49.24
CA VAL A 61 -8.47 4.10 48.18
C VAL A 61 -7.23 4.97 48.30
N TYR A 62 -6.59 5.27 47.18
CA TYR A 62 -5.46 6.19 47.09
C TYR A 62 -5.95 7.55 46.59
N LEU A 63 -5.56 8.61 47.30
CA LEU A 63 -5.93 9.99 47.02
C LEU A 63 -4.65 10.78 46.77
N ASN A 64 -4.57 11.45 45.63
CA ASN A 64 -3.39 12.17 45.21
C ASN A 64 -3.70 13.66 45.01
N GLY A 65 -2.79 14.52 45.48
CA GLY A 65 -2.81 15.97 45.28
C GLY A 65 -1.88 16.40 44.15
N ASN A 66 -1.99 17.65 43.70
CA ASN A 66 -1.19 18.19 42.58
C ASN A 66 0.31 17.92 42.70
N ASP A 67 0.98 17.64 41.58
CA ASP A 67 2.44 17.61 41.51
C ASP A 67 3.07 19.00 41.74
N GLY A 68 4.34 19.01 42.16
CA GLY A 68 5.16 20.22 42.22
C GLY A 68 4.79 21.20 43.34
N MET A 69 3.98 20.78 44.30
CA MET A 69 3.64 21.60 45.46
C MET A 69 4.70 21.48 46.56
N THR A 70 4.84 22.52 47.37
CA THR A 70 5.78 22.56 48.50
C THR A 70 5.19 22.03 49.80
N ALA A 71 3.86 22.02 49.93
CA ALA A 71 3.15 21.42 51.06
C ALA A 71 1.73 20.98 50.68
N TYR A 72 1.22 20.01 51.43
CA TYR A 72 -0.13 19.47 51.32
C TYR A 72 -0.79 19.54 52.70
N ALA A 73 -2.10 19.74 52.75
CA ALA A 73 -2.86 19.66 53.99
C ALA A 73 -4.20 18.96 53.74
N TRP A 74 -4.24 17.68 54.10
CA TRP A 74 -5.42 16.84 54.00
C TRP A 74 -6.23 16.83 55.30
N SER A 75 -7.54 16.69 55.16
CA SER A 75 -8.43 16.42 56.29
C SER A 75 -9.61 15.54 55.90
N LEU A 76 -10.05 14.69 56.83
CA LEU A 76 -11.33 13.99 56.72
C LEU A 76 -12.40 14.90 57.34
N VAL A 77 -13.18 15.56 56.49
CA VAL A 77 -14.18 16.58 56.85
C VAL A 77 -15.39 15.94 57.53
N SER A 78 -15.85 14.80 57.02
CA SER A 78 -16.96 14.04 57.60
C SER A 78 -16.88 12.56 57.26
N ALA A 79 -17.37 11.71 58.15
CA ALA A 79 -17.52 10.28 57.96
C ALA A 79 -18.88 9.80 58.50
N PRO A 80 -19.37 8.62 58.09
CA PRO A 80 -20.59 8.02 58.62
C PRO A 80 -20.52 7.78 60.14
N ALA A 81 -21.68 7.74 60.79
CA ALA A 81 -21.73 7.48 62.23
C ALA A 81 -21.20 6.07 62.55
N GLY A 82 -20.23 6.00 63.46
CA GLY A 82 -19.58 4.75 63.85
C GLY A 82 -18.32 4.41 63.07
N ALA A 83 -17.97 5.17 62.03
CA ALA A 83 -16.70 5.03 61.33
C ALA A 83 -15.51 5.41 62.22
N VAL A 84 -14.43 4.65 62.13
CA VAL A 84 -13.12 4.94 62.73
C VAL A 84 -12.02 5.15 61.68
N ALA A 85 -12.38 5.14 60.39
CA ALA A 85 -11.48 5.44 59.28
C ALA A 85 -10.72 6.77 59.47
N ALA A 86 -9.46 6.76 59.04
CA ALA A 86 -8.58 7.92 59.04
C ALA A 86 -7.72 7.93 57.78
N LEU A 87 -7.20 9.11 57.41
CA LEU A 87 -6.21 9.23 56.36
C LEU A 87 -4.85 8.72 56.87
N SER A 88 -4.07 8.05 56.01
CA SER A 88 -2.76 7.51 56.38
C SER A 88 -1.73 8.58 56.74
N ALA A 89 -1.87 9.78 56.17
CA ALA A 89 -1.07 10.96 56.47
C ALA A 89 -1.91 12.23 56.16
N THR A 90 -1.37 13.40 56.49
CA THR A 90 -2.06 14.68 56.26
C THR A 90 -1.24 15.72 55.51
N ASP A 91 0.06 15.47 55.30
CA ASP A 91 1.04 16.46 54.86
C ASP A 91 1.91 16.01 53.67
N VAL A 92 1.53 14.91 53.04
CA VAL A 92 2.17 14.34 51.85
C VAL A 92 1.27 14.43 50.63
N GLN A 93 1.85 14.30 49.45
CA GLN A 93 1.11 14.39 48.19
C GLN A 93 0.05 13.29 48.06
N GLU A 94 0.41 12.06 48.41
CA GLU A 94 -0.46 10.89 48.26
C GLU A 94 -0.80 10.31 49.63
N VAL A 95 -2.08 10.13 49.89
CA VAL A 95 -2.62 9.56 51.13
C VAL A 95 -3.57 8.42 50.80
N THR A 96 -3.81 7.54 51.77
CA THR A 96 -4.78 6.46 51.64
C THR A 96 -5.92 6.62 52.64
N LEU A 97 -7.09 6.11 52.26
CA LEU A 97 -8.28 6.01 53.10
C LEU A 97 -8.85 4.60 52.99
N VAL A 98 -9.16 3.98 54.13
CA VAL A 98 -9.89 2.71 54.20
C VAL A 98 -11.25 2.99 54.85
N PRO A 99 -12.33 3.17 54.08
CA PRO A 99 -13.64 3.48 54.62
C PRO A 99 -14.30 2.23 55.20
N ASP A 100 -14.60 2.24 56.49
CA ASP A 100 -14.94 1.06 57.29
C ASP A 100 -16.44 0.86 57.56
N VAL A 101 -17.25 1.85 57.20
CA VAL A 101 -18.71 1.84 57.35
C VAL A 101 -19.38 2.30 56.07
N VAL A 102 -20.46 1.63 55.68
CA VAL A 102 -21.32 2.02 54.54
C VAL A 102 -21.77 3.48 54.68
N GLY A 103 -21.50 4.29 53.66
CA GLY A 103 -21.85 5.71 53.64
C GLY A 103 -20.81 6.57 52.94
N GLN A 104 -20.91 7.89 53.11
CA GLN A 104 -20.04 8.84 52.43
C GLN A 104 -19.01 9.45 53.37
N TYR A 105 -17.77 9.50 52.89
CA TYR A 105 -16.61 10.11 53.50
C TYR A 105 -16.24 11.33 52.66
N LYS A 106 -16.08 12.48 53.31
CA LYS A 106 -15.70 13.71 52.62
C LYS A 106 -14.28 14.07 53.02
N VAL A 107 -13.39 14.09 52.04
CA VAL A 107 -11.99 14.48 52.21
C VAL A 107 -11.78 15.88 51.66
N SER A 108 -10.85 16.63 52.25
CA SER A 108 -10.47 17.95 51.76
C SER A 108 -8.96 18.10 51.67
N LEU A 109 -8.50 18.85 50.67
CA LEU A 109 -7.10 19.18 50.42
C LEU A 109 -6.93 20.69 50.23
N THR A 110 -5.90 21.26 50.83
CA THR A 110 -5.24 22.49 50.35
C THR A 110 -3.79 22.20 49.96
N VAL A 111 -3.27 22.93 48.99
CA VAL A 111 -1.88 22.82 48.53
C VAL A 111 -1.17 24.17 48.61
N THR A 112 0.14 24.16 48.83
CA THR A 112 0.95 25.37 48.94
C THR A 112 2.11 25.36 47.95
N ASP A 113 2.30 26.46 47.22
CA ASP A 113 3.47 26.73 46.38
C ASP A 113 4.13 28.07 46.76
N ALA A 114 5.06 28.55 45.95
CA ALA A 114 5.74 29.84 46.15
C ALA A 114 4.78 31.06 46.11
N ASN A 115 3.60 30.92 45.50
CA ASN A 115 2.60 31.97 45.37
C ASN A 115 1.61 31.97 46.55
N GLY A 116 1.49 30.86 47.28
CA GLY A 116 0.78 30.75 48.57
C GLY A 116 -0.04 29.46 48.67
N THR A 117 -1.13 29.48 49.46
CA THR A 117 -1.99 28.30 49.70
C THR A 117 -3.31 28.42 48.95
N SER A 118 -3.75 27.31 48.33
CA SER A 118 -5.01 27.22 47.61
C SER A 118 -6.23 27.36 48.53
N ASP A 119 -7.39 27.64 47.93
CA ASP A 119 -8.67 27.32 48.56
C ASP A 119 -8.81 25.79 48.75
N PRO A 120 -9.56 25.33 49.77
CA PRO A 120 -9.79 23.91 49.98
C PRO A 120 -10.68 23.35 48.88
N VAL A 121 -10.28 22.22 48.31
CA VAL A 121 -11.13 21.38 47.46
C VAL A 121 -11.62 20.18 48.26
N GLU A 122 -12.82 19.69 47.96
CA GLU A 122 -13.40 18.51 48.62
C GLU A 122 -13.72 17.42 47.59
N LEU A 123 -13.50 16.16 47.96
CA LEU A 123 -13.92 14.97 47.23
C LEU A 123 -14.75 14.09 48.16
N THR A 124 -15.77 13.42 47.61
CA THR A 124 -16.60 12.47 48.37
C THR A 124 -16.29 11.05 47.93
N ILE A 125 -15.89 10.20 48.87
CA ILE A 125 -15.74 8.75 48.67
C ILE A 125 -16.97 8.06 49.23
N THR A 126 -17.60 7.21 48.44
CA THR A 126 -18.79 6.45 48.84
C THR A 126 -18.40 5.00 49.08
N ALA A 127 -18.52 4.52 50.32
CA ALA A 127 -18.32 3.11 50.66
C ALA A 127 -19.66 2.37 50.65
N ALA A 128 -19.74 1.28 49.89
CA ALA A 128 -20.95 0.48 49.73
C ALA A 128 -20.61 -1.03 49.65
N LYS A 129 -21.66 -1.86 49.49
CA LYS A 129 -21.56 -3.32 49.37
C LYS A 129 -21.92 -3.76 47.95
N PHE A 130 -21.27 -4.81 47.46
CA PHE A 130 -21.54 -5.41 46.16
C PHE A 130 -22.88 -6.15 46.20
N VAL A 131 -23.73 -5.94 45.19
CA VAL A 131 -25.09 -6.52 45.12
C VAL A 131 -25.30 -7.49 43.96
N GLY A 132 -24.39 -7.48 42.98
CA GLY A 132 -24.42 -8.23 41.74
C GLY A 132 -25.36 -7.63 40.70
N VAL A 133 -25.21 -8.09 39.46
CA VAL A 133 -25.99 -7.64 38.29
C VAL A 133 -27.44 -8.13 38.33
N GLY A 134 -27.67 -9.34 38.84
CA GLY A 134 -28.97 -10.03 38.83
C GLY A 134 -29.43 -10.48 37.43
N SER A 135 -30.50 -11.29 37.39
CA SER A 135 -31.17 -11.72 36.16
C SER A 135 -30.28 -12.45 35.13
N MET A 136 -29.17 -13.06 35.56
CA MET A 136 -28.22 -13.78 34.71
C MET A 136 -28.33 -15.30 34.93
N ASP A 137 -28.27 -16.07 33.84
CA ASP A 137 -28.10 -17.53 33.82
C ASP A 137 -28.99 -18.34 34.78
N GLY A 138 -30.25 -17.92 34.92
CA GLY A 138 -31.24 -18.61 35.77
C GLY A 138 -31.06 -18.40 37.27
N LEU A 139 -30.08 -17.60 37.70
CA LEU A 139 -29.90 -17.20 39.11
C LEU A 139 -31.09 -16.37 39.61
N SER A 140 -31.42 -16.55 40.89
CA SER A 140 -32.47 -15.77 41.54
C SER A 140 -32.14 -14.28 41.55
N VAL A 141 -33.19 -13.46 41.49
CA VAL A 141 -33.11 -12.00 41.53
C VAL A 141 -33.46 -11.52 42.93
N ASN A 142 -32.62 -10.66 43.50
CA ASN A 142 -32.94 -9.96 44.74
C ASN A 142 -33.38 -8.51 44.43
N THR A 143 -34.69 -8.31 44.35
CA THR A 143 -35.29 -6.99 44.08
C THR A 143 -35.10 -5.98 45.20
N GLY A 144 -34.75 -6.41 46.42
CA GLY A 144 -34.48 -5.54 47.56
C GLY A 144 -33.08 -4.92 47.57
N ASN A 145 -32.13 -5.51 46.84
CA ASN A 145 -30.72 -5.09 46.83
C ASN A 145 -30.39 -4.09 45.71
N GLY A 146 -31.34 -3.78 44.82
CA GLY A 146 -31.12 -2.82 43.74
C GLY A 146 -30.15 -3.29 42.64
N GLN A 147 -30.15 -4.59 42.34
CA GLN A 147 -29.28 -5.19 41.30
C GLN A 147 -29.43 -4.49 39.93
N CYS A 148 -28.31 -4.33 39.23
CA CYS A 148 -28.20 -3.45 38.05
C CYS A 148 -29.24 -3.76 36.96
N ALA A 149 -29.44 -5.04 36.64
CA ALA A 149 -30.35 -5.50 35.58
C ALA A 149 -31.83 -5.14 35.83
N GLN A 150 -32.20 -4.82 37.08
CA GLN A 150 -33.58 -4.45 37.42
C GLN A 150 -33.99 -3.09 36.87
N CYS A 151 -33.04 -2.15 36.77
CA CYS A 151 -33.30 -0.78 36.32
C CYS A 151 -32.60 -0.46 34.99
N HIS A 152 -31.48 -1.11 34.68
CA HIS A 152 -30.65 -0.84 33.50
C HIS A 152 -30.76 -1.95 32.45
N SER A 153 -31.99 -2.34 32.10
CA SER A 153 -32.25 -3.49 31.21
C SER A 153 -31.63 -3.36 29.82
N THR A 154 -31.48 -2.15 29.27
CA THR A 154 -30.82 -1.92 27.98
C THR A 154 -29.33 -2.25 28.05
N ALA A 155 -28.60 -1.63 28.99
CA ALA A 155 -27.16 -1.85 29.15
C ALA A 155 -26.87 -3.30 29.55
N PHE A 156 -27.65 -3.86 30.48
CA PHE A 156 -27.58 -5.29 30.83
C PHE A 156 -27.81 -6.19 29.62
N GLY A 157 -28.81 -5.88 28.79
CA GLY A 157 -29.17 -6.65 27.62
C GLY A 157 -28.06 -6.74 26.57
N GLN A 158 -27.19 -5.73 26.49
CA GLN A 158 -26.00 -5.74 25.63
C GLN A 158 -24.82 -6.41 26.34
N TRP A 159 -24.58 -6.06 27.61
CA TRP A 159 -23.41 -6.52 28.37
C TRP A 159 -23.41 -8.03 28.59
N LYS A 160 -24.58 -8.65 28.80
CA LYS A 160 -24.70 -10.08 29.11
C LYS A 160 -24.11 -11.02 28.03
N ASP A 161 -23.94 -10.50 26.81
CA ASP A 161 -23.41 -11.26 25.68
C ASP A 161 -21.89 -11.09 25.52
N THR A 162 -21.26 -10.25 26.37
CA THR A 162 -19.81 -10.01 26.37
C THR A 162 -19.04 -11.13 27.09
N GLN A 163 -17.73 -11.22 26.83
CA GLN A 163 -16.85 -12.14 27.56
C GLN A 163 -16.76 -11.81 29.06
N HIS A 164 -16.91 -10.54 29.46
CA HIS A 164 -16.95 -10.15 30.87
C HIS A 164 -18.09 -10.85 31.64
N ALA A 165 -19.26 -10.99 31.02
CA ALA A 165 -20.41 -11.66 31.61
C ALA A 165 -20.21 -13.16 31.86
N THR A 166 -19.19 -13.78 31.25
CA THR A 166 -18.91 -15.22 31.36
C THR A 166 -17.44 -15.50 31.72
N ALA A 167 -16.72 -14.50 32.24
CA ALA A 167 -15.27 -14.55 32.41
C ALA A 167 -14.75 -15.65 33.34
N LEU A 168 -15.46 -15.97 34.41
CA LEU A 168 -15.14 -17.10 35.29
C LEU A 168 -15.87 -18.37 34.83
N GLN A 169 -17.14 -18.23 34.45
CA GLN A 169 -17.99 -19.33 33.98
C GLN A 169 -17.31 -20.14 32.87
N SER A 170 -16.82 -19.46 31.82
CA SER A 170 -16.17 -20.11 30.67
C SER A 170 -14.89 -20.86 31.06
N GLN A 171 -14.16 -20.36 32.04
CA GLN A 171 -12.92 -20.97 32.52
C GLN A 171 -13.19 -22.18 33.42
N LEU A 172 -14.20 -22.10 34.30
CA LEU A 172 -14.60 -23.22 35.15
C LEU A 172 -15.04 -24.45 34.34
N ASP A 173 -15.75 -24.23 33.23
CA ASP A 173 -16.26 -25.30 32.36
C ASP A 173 -15.31 -25.71 31.23
N ALA A 174 -14.11 -25.11 31.13
CA ALA A 174 -13.14 -25.42 30.07
C ALA A 174 -12.64 -26.88 30.14
N TYR A 175 -12.41 -27.51 28.98
CA TYR A 175 -11.91 -28.89 28.92
C TYR A 175 -10.41 -28.97 29.27
N PRO A 176 -9.93 -30.04 29.94
CA PRO A 176 -8.50 -30.28 30.10
C PRO A 176 -7.80 -30.35 28.73
N GLY A 177 -7.01 -29.33 28.41
CA GLY A 177 -6.28 -29.20 27.14
C GLY A 177 -6.86 -28.21 26.12
N GLU A 178 -8.00 -27.57 26.38
CA GLU A 178 -8.58 -26.52 25.51
C GLU A 178 -8.10 -25.08 25.85
N GLY A 179 -6.94 -24.95 26.51
CA GLY A 179 -6.36 -23.68 26.96
C GLY A 179 -7.08 -23.19 28.22
N ASN A 180 -6.52 -23.37 29.42
CA ASN A 180 -5.44 -22.52 29.89
C ASN A 180 -4.78 -23.22 31.09
N SER A 181 -3.57 -23.78 30.94
CA SER A 181 -2.84 -24.42 32.04
C SER A 181 -2.48 -23.46 33.18
N HIS A 182 -2.72 -22.16 33.01
CA HIS A 182 -2.36 -21.11 33.95
C HIS A 182 -3.57 -20.56 34.73
N PHE A 183 -4.81 -20.92 34.38
CA PHE A 183 -5.99 -20.44 35.10
C PHE A 183 -6.16 -21.17 36.45
N GLY A 184 -6.27 -20.42 37.55
CA GLY A 184 -6.39 -20.97 38.90
C GLY A 184 -7.09 -20.02 39.86
N GLU A 185 -7.11 -20.36 41.17
CA GLU A 185 -7.82 -19.59 42.19
C GLU A 185 -7.38 -18.11 42.26
N SER A 186 -6.09 -17.84 42.05
CA SER A 186 -5.55 -16.47 42.02
C SER A 186 -6.17 -15.60 40.91
N CYS A 187 -6.76 -16.22 39.87
CA CYS A 187 -7.43 -15.48 38.80
C CYS A 187 -8.80 -14.93 39.22
N ASN A 188 -9.38 -15.41 40.34
CA ASN A 188 -10.67 -14.93 40.83
C ASN A 188 -10.68 -13.42 41.08
N GLU A 189 -9.54 -12.89 41.50
CA GLU A 189 -9.35 -11.46 41.74
C GLU A 189 -9.82 -10.63 40.53
N CYS A 190 -9.46 -11.05 39.31
CA CYS A 190 -9.76 -10.34 38.07
C CYS A 190 -11.01 -10.86 37.34
N HIS A 191 -11.46 -12.09 37.66
CA HIS A 191 -12.54 -12.78 36.94
C HIS A 191 -13.85 -12.83 37.74
N THR A 192 -13.93 -12.12 38.86
CA THR A 192 -15.13 -12.04 39.71
C THR A 192 -15.41 -10.59 40.10
N THR A 193 -16.51 -10.36 40.82
CA THR A 193 -16.94 -9.02 41.21
C THR A 193 -16.75 -8.81 42.70
N GLY A 194 -16.00 -7.75 43.05
CA GLY A 194 -15.79 -7.31 44.43
C GLY A 194 -14.73 -8.08 45.20
N PHE A 195 -13.95 -8.94 44.53
CA PHE A 195 -12.85 -9.66 45.16
C PHE A 195 -11.73 -8.69 45.59
N ASP A 196 -11.38 -8.72 46.87
CA ASP A 196 -10.20 -8.02 47.42
C ASP A 196 -9.76 -8.72 48.72
N GLU A 197 -8.66 -9.48 48.67
CA GLU A 197 -8.16 -10.24 49.83
C GLU A 197 -7.75 -9.36 51.03
N HIS A 198 -7.62 -8.05 50.84
CA HIS A 198 -7.29 -7.07 51.87
C HIS A 198 -8.52 -6.39 52.48
N ALA A 199 -9.70 -6.59 51.89
CA ALA A 199 -10.97 -6.08 52.38
C ALA A 199 -11.84 -7.23 52.90
N SER A 200 -12.82 -6.90 53.74
CA SER A 200 -13.85 -7.86 54.14
C SER A 200 -15.15 -7.18 54.52
N GLY A 201 -16.26 -7.89 54.40
CA GLY A 201 -17.60 -7.38 54.70
C GLY A 201 -18.15 -6.38 53.66
N ASN A 202 -17.56 -6.34 52.47
CA ASN A 202 -18.04 -5.60 51.30
C ASN A 202 -19.05 -6.41 50.46
N ASP A 203 -19.30 -7.68 50.80
CA ASP A 203 -20.20 -8.61 50.10
C ASP A 203 -19.72 -8.95 48.67
N GLY A 204 -18.41 -8.87 48.43
CA GLY A 204 -17.69 -9.29 47.23
C GLY A 204 -17.57 -10.81 47.12
N PHE A 205 -16.94 -11.29 46.03
CA PHE A 205 -16.85 -12.72 45.75
C PHE A 205 -16.08 -13.49 46.84
N ASP A 206 -14.96 -12.95 47.31
CA ASP A 206 -14.10 -13.53 48.35
C ASP A 206 -14.80 -13.62 49.72
N ASP A 207 -15.55 -12.59 50.11
CA ASP A 207 -16.39 -12.60 51.31
C ASP A 207 -17.41 -13.76 51.27
N ILE A 208 -18.15 -13.86 50.16
CA ILE A 208 -19.18 -14.90 49.99
C ILE A 208 -18.55 -16.29 49.86
N GLN A 209 -17.37 -16.39 49.23
CA GLN A 209 -16.59 -17.62 49.14
C GLN A 209 -16.21 -18.11 50.54
N ALA A 210 -15.69 -17.22 51.39
CA ALA A 210 -15.30 -17.54 52.75
C ALA A 210 -16.51 -17.95 53.62
N ASP A 211 -17.63 -17.23 53.51
CA ASP A 211 -18.86 -17.50 54.27
C ASP A 211 -19.49 -18.86 53.93
N LEU A 212 -19.44 -19.25 52.65
CA LEU A 212 -20.00 -20.52 52.18
C LEU A 212 -19.01 -21.69 52.26
N GLY A 213 -17.73 -21.42 52.50
CA GLY A 213 -16.66 -22.42 52.51
C GLY A 213 -16.48 -23.10 51.15
N TRP A 214 -16.70 -22.36 50.05
CA TRP A 214 -16.45 -22.86 48.70
C TRP A 214 -14.94 -22.95 48.45
N ILE A 215 -14.52 -23.96 47.68
CA ILE A 215 -13.12 -24.19 47.32
C ILE A 215 -13.03 -24.21 45.80
N PHE A 216 -12.02 -23.52 45.26
CA PHE A 216 -11.77 -23.52 43.83
C PHE A 216 -11.48 -24.95 43.31
N PRO A 217 -12.10 -25.38 42.19
CA PRO A 217 -11.94 -26.75 41.71
C PRO A 217 -10.49 -27.08 41.31
N GLU A 218 -9.99 -28.23 41.75
CA GLU A 218 -8.66 -28.72 41.32
C GLU A 218 -8.62 -29.10 39.84
N THR A 219 -9.77 -29.36 39.22
CA THR A 219 -9.89 -29.72 37.80
C THR A 219 -11.04 -28.96 37.18
N LEU A 220 -10.70 -28.05 36.26
CA LEU A 220 -11.66 -27.33 35.41
C LEU A 220 -12.23 -28.30 34.39
N GLN A 221 -13.55 -28.39 34.34
CA GLN A 221 -14.29 -29.29 33.44
C GLN A 221 -15.77 -28.88 33.37
N ALA A 222 -16.40 -29.21 32.25
CA ALA A 222 -17.82 -28.99 32.04
C ALA A 222 -18.68 -29.46 33.23
N GLY A 223 -19.52 -28.55 33.74
CA GLY A 223 -20.43 -28.78 34.86
C GLY A 223 -19.94 -28.20 36.19
N ASN A 224 -18.71 -27.67 36.26
CA ASN A 224 -18.21 -26.95 37.43
C ASN A 224 -19.06 -25.70 37.70
N TRP A 225 -19.45 -24.99 36.65
CA TRP A 225 -20.32 -23.82 36.78
C TRP A 225 -21.72 -24.18 37.27
N ASP A 226 -22.32 -25.24 36.72
CA ASP A 226 -23.64 -25.71 37.14
C ASP A 226 -23.64 -26.19 38.61
N ASP A 227 -22.54 -26.80 39.06
CA ASP A 227 -22.34 -27.16 40.48
C ASP A 227 -22.29 -25.91 41.37
N MET A 228 -21.51 -24.89 40.99
CA MET A 228 -21.45 -23.62 41.72
C MET A 228 -22.84 -22.97 41.80
N LYS A 229 -23.56 -22.85 40.68
CA LYS A 229 -24.91 -22.26 40.67
C LYS A 229 -25.89 -23.01 41.57
N THR A 230 -25.83 -24.34 41.56
CA THR A 230 -26.80 -25.18 42.29
C THR A 230 -26.53 -25.19 43.80
N ASN A 231 -25.26 -25.27 44.19
CA ASN A 231 -24.87 -25.50 45.59
C ASN A 231 -24.42 -24.21 46.29
N PHE A 232 -24.02 -23.19 45.53
CA PHE A 232 -23.42 -21.95 46.01
C PHE A 232 -23.99 -20.73 45.26
N GLU A 233 -25.32 -20.69 45.09
CA GLU A 233 -25.99 -19.64 44.31
C GLU A 233 -25.59 -18.19 44.68
N PRO A 234 -25.45 -17.80 45.97
CA PRO A 234 -25.00 -16.45 46.33
C PRO A 234 -23.57 -16.13 45.82
N LEU A 235 -22.69 -17.13 45.73
CA LEU A 235 -21.35 -16.98 45.17
C LEU A 235 -21.42 -16.78 43.66
N ALA A 236 -22.22 -17.60 42.97
CA ALA A 236 -22.46 -17.45 41.53
C ALA A 236 -23.03 -16.06 41.17
N GLN A 237 -23.80 -15.43 42.07
CA GLN A 237 -24.27 -14.05 41.90
C GLN A 237 -23.17 -12.98 41.96
N ARG A 238 -21.94 -13.31 42.38
CA ARG A 238 -20.75 -12.44 42.33
C ARG A 238 -19.70 -12.92 41.33
N ALA A 239 -19.92 -14.08 40.69
CA ALA A 239 -19.01 -14.61 39.68
C ALA A 239 -19.01 -13.75 38.40
N ASN A 240 -17.95 -13.86 37.61
CA ASN A 240 -17.71 -13.09 36.38
C ASN A 240 -17.42 -11.60 36.65
N VAL A 241 -16.99 -10.89 35.61
CA VAL A 241 -16.68 -9.45 35.66
C VAL A 241 -17.97 -8.69 35.39
N GLN A 242 -18.70 -8.34 36.46
CA GLN A 242 -20.02 -7.72 36.37
C GLN A 242 -19.95 -6.18 36.34
N CYS A 243 -21.12 -5.52 36.26
CA CYS A 243 -21.21 -4.06 36.22
C CYS A 243 -20.43 -3.39 37.36
N GLU A 244 -20.55 -3.90 38.58
CA GLU A 244 -19.92 -3.32 39.77
C GLU A 244 -18.38 -3.48 39.78
N ALA A 245 -17.81 -4.36 38.95
CA ALA A 245 -16.36 -4.45 38.80
C ALA A 245 -15.76 -3.18 38.15
N CYS A 246 -16.56 -2.44 37.37
CA CYS A 246 -16.14 -1.20 36.70
C CYS A 246 -16.83 0.05 37.25
N HIS A 247 -17.97 -0.10 37.91
CA HIS A 247 -18.80 1.01 38.42
C HIS A 247 -18.74 1.17 39.95
N GLY A 248 -18.09 0.23 40.64
CA GLY A 248 -18.09 0.15 42.09
C GLY A 248 -19.38 -0.48 42.65
N PRO A 249 -19.43 -0.75 43.97
CA PRO A 249 -20.54 -1.41 44.63
C PRO A 249 -21.84 -0.59 44.64
N GLY A 250 -22.96 -1.25 44.35
CA GLY A 250 -24.26 -0.63 44.08
C GLY A 250 -25.24 -0.56 45.26
N SER A 251 -24.92 -1.05 46.47
CA SER A 251 -25.93 -1.14 47.56
C SER A 251 -26.55 0.20 47.98
N LEU A 252 -25.89 1.33 47.72
CA LEU A 252 -26.40 2.67 47.99
C LEU A 252 -27.00 3.36 46.76
N HIS A 253 -26.84 2.77 45.57
CA HIS A 253 -27.27 3.36 44.30
C HIS A 253 -28.78 3.29 44.08
N PHE A 254 -29.48 2.32 44.69
CA PHE A 254 -30.90 2.11 44.44
C PHE A 254 -31.74 3.36 44.79
N GLY A 255 -32.22 4.07 43.75
CA GLY A 255 -32.94 5.33 43.87
C GLY A 255 -32.07 6.58 44.07
N ALA A 256 -30.74 6.45 44.11
CA ALA A 256 -29.77 7.53 44.30
C ALA A 256 -28.66 7.47 43.23
N LYS A 257 -28.79 8.29 42.18
CA LYS A 257 -27.92 8.25 40.99
C LYS A 257 -26.47 8.64 41.25
N ASP A 258 -26.17 9.34 42.34
CA ASP A 258 -24.86 9.87 42.72
C ASP A 258 -24.06 8.94 43.64
N LYS A 259 -24.51 7.69 43.82
CA LYS A 259 -23.87 6.66 44.68
C LYS A 259 -23.33 5.47 43.88
N ILE A 260 -23.05 5.69 42.60
CA ILE A 260 -22.36 4.76 41.71
C ILE A 260 -21.52 5.59 40.75
N ASP A 261 -20.38 5.05 40.32
CA ASP A 261 -19.44 5.80 39.51
C ASP A 261 -19.55 5.43 38.02
N MET A 262 -19.10 6.32 37.15
CA MET A 262 -18.97 6.12 35.71
C MET A 262 -17.64 6.72 35.25
N SER A 263 -16.61 5.88 35.21
CA SER A 263 -15.26 6.27 34.84
C SER A 263 -14.85 5.69 33.49
N ILE A 264 -14.12 6.49 32.73
CA ILE A 264 -13.39 6.05 31.53
C ILE A 264 -11.88 6.09 31.75
N ALA A 265 -11.42 6.29 32.99
CA ALA A 265 -10.00 6.18 33.32
C ALA A 265 -9.51 4.77 32.99
N GLU A 266 -8.28 4.69 32.49
CA GLU A 266 -7.57 3.47 32.13
C GLU A 266 -7.51 2.47 33.29
N ASN A 267 -7.37 2.95 34.53
CA ASN A 267 -7.17 2.08 35.70
C ASN A 267 -8.42 1.27 36.07
N THR A 268 -9.60 1.67 35.60
CA THR A 268 -10.80 0.85 35.70
C THR A 268 -10.66 -0.45 34.91
N CYS A 269 -9.90 -0.43 33.80
CA CYS A 269 -9.58 -1.61 33.01
C CYS A 269 -8.27 -2.27 33.46
N ALA A 270 -7.26 -1.46 33.79
CA ALA A 270 -5.93 -1.92 34.17
C ALA A 270 -5.90 -2.70 35.49
N PHE A 271 -6.94 -2.57 36.33
CA PHE A 271 -7.14 -3.41 37.50
C PHE A 271 -7.01 -4.91 37.18
N CYS A 272 -7.46 -5.32 35.99
CA CYS A 272 -7.31 -6.69 35.47
C CYS A 272 -6.35 -6.79 34.28
N HIS A 273 -6.31 -5.77 33.41
CA HIS A 273 -5.60 -5.82 32.13
C HIS A 273 -4.18 -5.22 32.19
N ASP A 274 -3.41 -5.61 33.20
CA ASP A 274 -2.01 -5.19 33.34
C ASP A 274 -1.14 -6.27 34.00
N GLU A 275 -0.84 -7.30 33.21
CA GLU A 275 0.09 -8.36 33.56
C GLU A 275 1.00 -8.64 32.36
N VAL A 276 2.31 -8.39 32.48
CA VAL A 276 3.26 -8.45 31.35
C VAL A 276 3.22 -9.79 30.62
N SER A 277 2.99 -10.91 31.32
CA SER A 277 3.01 -12.26 30.73
C SER A 277 1.77 -12.63 29.92
N HIS A 278 0.59 -12.08 30.24
CA HIS A 278 -0.68 -12.57 29.69
C HIS A 278 -1.67 -11.45 29.31
N HIS A 279 -1.59 -10.29 29.96
CA HIS A 279 -2.47 -9.14 29.74
C HIS A 279 -1.69 -7.81 29.70
N PRO A 280 -0.71 -7.63 28.80
CA PRO A 280 0.20 -6.48 28.79
C PRO A 280 -0.44 -5.18 28.27
N HIS A 281 -1.77 -5.10 28.20
CA HIS A 281 -2.46 -4.02 27.48
C HIS A 281 -2.23 -2.65 28.11
N ARG A 282 -2.28 -2.52 29.45
CA ARG A 282 -2.01 -1.22 30.09
C ARG A 282 -0.55 -0.83 30.02
N VAL A 283 0.42 -1.72 30.27
CA VAL A 283 1.85 -1.39 30.08
C VAL A 283 2.15 -0.96 28.63
N GLN A 284 1.59 -1.64 27.62
CA GLN A 284 1.71 -1.24 26.22
C GLN A 284 1.06 0.13 25.95
N TRP A 285 -0.16 0.34 26.44
CA TRP A 285 -0.85 1.63 26.31
C TRP A 285 -0.09 2.77 26.98
N ALA A 286 0.51 2.52 28.15
CA ALA A 286 1.28 3.52 28.88
C ALA A 286 2.50 4.01 28.08
N ASN A 287 3.10 3.12 27.28
CA ASN A 287 4.19 3.45 26.35
C ASN A 287 3.72 4.10 25.05
N SER A 288 2.40 4.17 24.80
CA SER A 288 1.86 4.86 23.64
C SER A 288 1.68 6.37 23.87
N ARG A 289 1.61 7.16 22.79
CA ARG A 289 1.26 8.59 22.89
C ARG A 289 -0.18 8.83 23.37
N HIS A 290 -1.05 7.83 23.34
CA HIS A 290 -2.44 7.93 23.83
C HIS A 290 -2.53 8.03 25.36
N SER A 291 -1.49 7.62 26.09
CA SER A 291 -1.37 7.82 27.54
C SER A 291 -1.05 9.27 27.91
N ILE A 292 -0.49 10.04 26.98
CA ILE A 292 -0.10 11.44 27.17
C ILE A 292 -1.34 12.32 27.00
N GLY A 293 -1.91 12.77 28.12
CA GLY A 293 -3.11 13.60 28.10
C GLY A 293 -2.85 15.01 27.56
N TYR A 294 -3.64 15.48 26.60
CA TYR A 294 -3.54 16.85 26.08
C TYR A 294 -4.64 17.75 26.67
N ALA A 295 -4.46 18.15 27.93
CA ALA A 295 -5.47 18.86 28.73
C ALA A 295 -5.99 20.15 28.08
N SER A 296 -5.13 20.88 27.35
CA SER A 296 -5.55 22.12 26.68
C SER A 296 -6.43 21.85 25.45
N GLY A 297 -6.24 20.72 24.76
CA GLY A 297 -7.12 20.28 23.66
C GLY A 297 -8.42 19.68 24.18
N ALA A 298 -8.36 18.93 25.27
CA ALA A 298 -9.51 18.27 25.90
C ALA A 298 -10.64 19.23 26.31
N THR A 299 -10.30 20.49 26.57
CA THR A 299 -11.24 21.53 27.02
C THR A 299 -11.65 22.51 25.93
N ARG A 300 -11.04 22.44 24.73
CA ARG A 300 -11.34 23.32 23.60
C ARG A 300 -12.35 22.67 22.66
N SER A 301 -13.44 23.40 22.41
CA SER A 301 -14.44 23.00 21.41
C SER A 301 -13.78 22.76 20.06
N GLY A 302 -14.05 21.60 19.46
CA GLY A 302 -13.48 21.20 18.19
C GLY A 302 -12.14 20.45 18.31
N CYS A 303 -11.39 20.55 19.41
CA CYS A 303 -10.22 19.71 19.68
C CYS A 303 -10.57 18.49 20.56
N ASN A 304 -11.57 18.67 21.43
CA ASN A 304 -12.08 17.64 22.34
C ASN A 304 -12.64 16.40 21.62
N VAL A 305 -12.95 16.49 20.33
CA VAL A 305 -13.43 15.35 19.53
C VAL A 305 -12.41 14.22 19.41
N CYS A 306 -11.11 14.54 19.55
CA CYS A 306 -10.01 13.56 19.53
C CYS A 306 -9.19 13.55 20.83
N HIS A 307 -9.14 14.69 21.56
CA HIS A 307 -8.30 14.85 22.76
C HIS A 307 -9.08 14.84 24.08
N SER A 308 -10.35 14.42 24.06
CA SER A 308 -11.15 14.17 25.27
C SER A 308 -11.83 12.83 25.09
N GLY A 309 -11.60 11.89 26.01
CA GLY A 309 -12.21 10.56 25.91
C GLY A 309 -13.73 10.64 25.85
N TRP A 310 -14.34 11.50 26.67
CA TRP A 310 -15.77 11.75 26.63
C TRP A 310 -16.23 12.46 25.35
N GLY A 311 -15.44 13.43 24.87
CA GLY A 311 -15.75 14.16 23.65
C GLY A 311 -15.80 13.24 22.43
N PHE A 312 -14.86 12.30 22.33
CA PHE A 312 -14.86 11.27 21.29
C PHE A 312 -16.07 10.33 21.41
N ILE A 313 -16.32 9.76 22.60
CA ILE A 313 -17.41 8.82 22.82
C ILE A 313 -18.75 9.47 22.44
N LYS A 314 -18.99 10.71 22.84
CA LYS A 314 -20.24 11.43 22.54
C LYS A 314 -20.42 11.72 21.05
N ARG A 315 -19.33 11.93 20.31
CA ARG A 315 -19.36 12.11 18.85
C ARG A 315 -19.75 10.83 18.13
N ILE A 316 -19.19 9.69 18.55
CA ILE A 316 -19.35 8.41 17.87
C ILE A 316 -20.62 7.67 18.28
N ASP A 317 -20.91 7.65 19.58
CA ASP A 317 -22.10 7.04 20.16
C ASP A 317 -23.15 8.13 20.42
N THR A 318 -23.84 8.55 19.36
CA THR A 318 -24.84 9.61 19.44
C THR A 318 -26.12 9.11 20.10
N ILE A 319 -26.25 9.37 21.40
CA ILE A 319 -27.53 9.28 22.09
C ILE A 319 -28.34 10.52 21.70
N THR A 320 -29.33 10.33 20.83
CA THR A 320 -30.10 11.42 20.19
C THR A 320 -31.27 11.94 21.03
N ASP A 321 -31.54 11.34 22.18
CA ASP A 321 -32.56 11.84 23.10
C ASP A 321 -31.99 12.93 24.04
N LYS A 322 -32.86 13.70 24.67
CA LYS A 322 -32.47 14.80 25.56
C LYS A 322 -31.92 14.33 26.92
N THR A 323 -31.53 13.06 27.06
CA THR A 323 -31.16 12.44 28.34
C THR A 323 -29.69 12.02 28.46
N ASP A 324 -28.86 12.30 27.45
CA ASP A 324 -27.42 12.07 27.53
C ASP A 324 -26.77 12.97 28.60
N ASN A 325 -26.47 12.35 29.75
CA ASN A 325 -25.83 13.00 30.90
C ASN A 325 -24.31 12.79 30.91
N ARG A 326 -23.71 12.21 29.86
CA ARG A 326 -22.26 12.07 29.78
C ARG A 326 -21.59 13.44 29.66
N PRO A 327 -20.41 13.64 30.27
CA PRO A 327 -19.66 14.88 30.15
C PRO A 327 -19.36 15.24 28.68
N ASP A 328 -19.34 16.54 28.35
CA ASP A 328 -18.89 17.01 27.03
C ASP A 328 -17.35 17.04 26.91
N MET A 329 -16.68 17.14 28.06
CA MET A 329 -15.24 17.35 28.23
C MET A 329 -14.79 16.59 29.49
N GLY A 330 -13.52 16.19 29.53
CA GLY A 330 -12.93 15.48 30.68
C GLY A 330 -12.25 14.19 30.23
N GLU A 331 -11.31 13.71 31.05
CA GLU A 331 -10.30 12.71 30.68
C GLU A 331 -9.51 13.12 29.43
N PRO A 332 -8.37 13.81 29.60
CA PRO A 332 -7.58 14.31 28.48
C PRO A 332 -6.79 13.23 27.73
N ARG A 333 -6.81 11.98 28.22
CA ARG A 333 -6.12 10.84 27.62
C ARG A 333 -7.07 10.03 26.74
N VAL A 334 -6.51 9.32 25.77
CA VAL A 334 -7.26 8.37 24.93
C VAL A 334 -7.14 7.00 25.57
N THR A 335 -8.05 6.70 26.51
CA THR A 335 -8.02 5.47 27.32
C THR A 335 -8.68 4.28 26.63
N CYS A 336 -8.63 3.10 27.25
CA CYS A 336 -9.21 1.85 26.74
C CYS A 336 -10.69 2.01 26.35
N ALA A 337 -11.48 2.67 27.20
CA ALA A 337 -12.91 2.89 27.00
C ALA A 337 -13.21 3.87 25.85
N VAL A 338 -12.23 4.59 25.31
CA VAL A 338 -12.43 5.45 24.12
C VAL A 338 -12.57 4.59 22.87
N CYS A 339 -11.78 3.52 22.75
CA CYS A 339 -11.82 2.62 21.60
C CYS A 339 -12.78 1.44 21.80
N HIS A 340 -12.91 0.94 23.03
CA HIS A 340 -13.72 -0.23 23.37
C HIS A 340 -14.99 0.15 24.14
N ASP A 341 -16.13 -0.44 23.77
CA ASP A 341 -17.37 -0.37 24.54
C ASP A 341 -17.49 -1.59 25.47
N PRO A 342 -17.31 -1.43 26.79
CA PRO A 342 -17.34 -2.56 27.72
C PRO A 342 -18.72 -3.23 27.85
N HIS A 343 -19.77 -2.63 27.28
CA HIS A 343 -21.13 -3.15 27.35
C HIS A 343 -21.59 -3.89 26.08
N SER A 344 -20.83 -3.87 24.98
CA SER A 344 -21.41 -4.21 23.68
C SER A 344 -20.53 -5.14 22.85
N THR A 345 -21.17 -6.17 22.28
CA THR A 345 -20.57 -7.05 21.26
C THR A 345 -20.97 -6.65 19.83
N ALA A 346 -21.53 -5.44 19.65
CA ALA A 346 -22.00 -4.96 18.35
C ALA A 346 -20.90 -5.01 17.26
N ASN A 347 -19.64 -4.82 17.66
CA ASN A 347 -18.49 -5.02 16.80
C ASN A 347 -17.50 -6.00 17.45
N GLU A 348 -16.71 -6.67 16.60
CA GLU A 348 -15.63 -7.56 17.02
C GLU A 348 -14.67 -6.85 18.00
N THR A 349 -14.15 -7.57 18.99
CA THR A 349 -13.26 -7.02 20.04
C THR A 349 -13.83 -5.81 20.79
N HIS A 350 -15.16 -5.63 20.76
CA HIS A 350 -15.89 -4.53 21.39
C HIS A 350 -15.50 -3.13 20.90
N ILE A 351 -14.98 -2.97 19.68
CA ILE A 351 -14.62 -1.63 19.15
C ILE A 351 -15.89 -0.77 18.98
N ARG A 352 -15.82 0.52 19.33
CA ARG A 352 -17.02 1.40 19.34
C ARG A 352 -17.63 1.64 17.96
N THR A 353 -16.81 1.73 16.91
CA THR A 353 -17.30 2.12 15.58
C THR A 353 -16.49 1.52 14.46
N LEU A 354 -17.20 1.16 13.40
CA LEU A 354 -16.69 0.79 12.08
C LEU A 354 -17.30 1.69 10.98
N ALA A 355 -17.83 2.85 11.39
CA ALA A 355 -18.47 3.79 10.49
C ALA A 355 -17.46 4.40 9.52
N ASP A 356 -17.93 4.69 8.30
CA ASP A 356 -17.14 5.38 7.28
C ASP A 356 -16.70 6.77 7.76
N VAL A 357 -15.53 7.21 7.33
CA VAL A 357 -14.94 8.50 7.70
C VAL A 357 -15.03 9.45 6.51
N THR A 358 -15.62 10.63 6.70
CA THR A 358 -15.56 11.72 5.71
C THR A 358 -14.29 12.54 5.94
N LEU A 359 -13.47 12.72 4.91
CA LEU A 359 -12.23 13.51 4.99
C LEU A 359 -12.51 15.01 5.11
N GLY A 360 -11.47 15.78 5.43
CA GLY A 360 -11.54 17.23 5.60
C GLY A 360 -11.99 18.01 4.36
N ASP A 361 -11.93 17.39 3.17
CA ASP A 361 -12.46 17.94 1.91
C ASP A 361 -14.00 18.04 1.89
N GLY A 362 -14.68 17.30 2.77
CA GLY A 362 -16.14 17.21 2.89
C GLY A 362 -16.81 16.34 1.84
N THR A 363 -16.05 15.72 0.93
CA THR A 363 -16.57 14.96 -0.22
C THR A 363 -16.08 13.53 -0.27
N THR A 364 -14.85 13.26 0.13
CA THR A 364 -14.27 11.93 0.09
C THR A 364 -14.71 11.12 1.30
N VAL A 365 -15.23 9.92 1.06
CA VAL A 365 -15.68 8.99 2.10
C VAL A 365 -14.80 7.75 2.10
N VAL A 366 -14.08 7.54 3.20
CA VAL A 366 -13.26 6.36 3.46
C VAL A 366 -14.13 5.22 3.97
N SER A 367 -14.44 4.29 3.07
CA SER A 367 -15.30 3.12 3.36
C SER A 367 -14.53 1.81 3.56
N PHE A 368 -13.20 1.82 3.41
CA PHE A 368 -12.31 0.67 3.63
C PHE A 368 -11.68 0.70 5.04
N GLY A 369 -10.89 -0.34 5.38
CA GLY A 369 -10.03 -0.34 6.56
C GLY A 369 -10.57 -1.05 7.81
N GLY A 370 -11.70 -1.75 7.70
CA GLY A 370 -12.18 -2.69 8.73
C GLY A 370 -12.16 -2.08 10.15
N LYS A 371 -11.51 -2.77 11.09
CA LYS A 371 -11.35 -2.31 12.48
C LYS A 371 -10.54 -1.00 12.60
N GLY A 372 -9.60 -0.74 11.68
CA GLY A 372 -8.79 0.48 11.64
C GLY A 372 -9.59 1.76 11.40
N LYS A 373 -10.86 1.68 11.01
CA LYS A 373 -11.75 2.84 10.94
C LYS A 373 -11.88 3.58 12.26
N VAL A 374 -11.72 2.91 13.41
CA VAL A 374 -11.71 3.60 14.71
C VAL A 374 -10.54 4.60 14.82
N CYS A 375 -9.37 4.25 14.28
CA CYS A 375 -8.19 5.12 14.24
C CYS A 375 -8.46 6.34 13.34
N MET A 376 -9.04 6.09 12.16
CA MET A 376 -9.33 7.11 11.16
C MET A 376 -10.37 8.16 11.64
N GLN A 377 -11.13 7.88 12.69
CA GLN A 377 -12.02 8.89 13.31
C GLN A 377 -11.26 10.08 13.92
N CYS A 378 -9.98 9.88 14.27
CA CYS A 378 -9.11 10.92 14.84
C CYS A 378 -7.94 11.25 13.93
N HIS A 379 -7.40 10.25 13.24
CA HIS A 379 -6.25 10.37 12.34
C HIS A 379 -6.69 10.72 10.92
N VAL A 380 -7.33 11.89 10.81
CA VAL A 380 -7.81 12.47 9.56
C VAL A 380 -7.52 13.97 9.52
N GLY A 381 -7.04 14.45 8.37
CA GLY A 381 -6.85 15.86 8.08
C GLY A 381 -8.14 16.64 8.23
N ARG A 382 -8.09 17.78 8.91
CA ARG A 382 -9.30 18.54 9.32
C ARG A 382 -9.61 19.74 8.42
N ARG A 383 -8.86 19.87 7.34
CA ARG A 383 -8.96 20.96 6.38
C ARG A 383 -9.17 20.39 4.99
N ASN A 384 -9.94 21.11 4.19
CA ASN A 384 -9.95 20.91 2.75
C ASN A 384 -8.66 21.52 2.20
N ALA A 385 -7.78 20.71 1.62
CA ALA A 385 -6.47 21.18 1.17
C ALA A 385 -6.56 22.34 0.17
N GLU A 386 -7.37 22.19 -0.88
CA GLU A 386 -7.46 23.17 -1.97
C GLU A 386 -8.09 24.49 -1.49
N GLU A 387 -9.12 24.45 -0.66
CA GLU A 387 -9.72 25.65 -0.06
C GLU A 387 -8.75 26.32 0.91
N TYR A 388 -8.09 25.54 1.76
CA TYR A 388 -7.22 26.10 2.81
C TYR A 388 -5.96 26.75 2.23
N ALA A 389 -5.34 26.12 1.23
CA ALA A 389 -4.13 26.61 0.57
C ALA A 389 -4.39 27.70 -0.50
N SER A 390 -5.64 28.07 -0.75
CA SER A 390 -6.01 29.14 -1.70
C SER A 390 -6.40 30.47 -1.04
N ASP A 391 -6.38 30.54 0.29
CA ASP A 391 -6.69 31.75 1.05
C ASP A 391 -5.46 32.23 1.88
N PRO A 392 -4.86 33.39 1.55
CA PRO A 392 -3.68 33.89 2.27
C PRO A 392 -4.00 34.30 3.71
N ALA A 393 -5.27 34.43 4.10
CA ALA A 393 -5.66 34.64 5.49
C ALA A 393 -5.31 33.45 6.41
N ASN A 394 -5.14 32.26 5.83
CA ASN A 394 -4.85 31.02 6.55
C ASN A 394 -3.38 30.83 6.91
N ILE A 395 -2.47 31.63 6.33
CA ILE A 395 -1.03 31.54 6.56
C ILE A 395 -0.72 31.79 8.05
N SER A 396 -0.07 30.80 8.66
CA SER A 396 0.33 30.83 10.06
C SER A 396 1.45 29.81 10.31
N SER A 397 2.09 29.87 11.47
CA SER A 397 3.09 28.88 11.90
C SER A 397 2.54 27.46 12.09
N HIS A 398 1.24 27.23 11.90
CA HIS A 398 0.56 25.93 11.95
C HIS A 398 -0.24 25.67 10.67
N PHE A 399 0.25 26.21 9.54
CA PHE A 399 -0.29 25.93 8.22
C PHE A 399 0.00 24.48 7.83
N GLY A 400 -0.93 23.82 7.14
CA GLY A 400 -0.89 22.37 6.87
C GLY A 400 -2.27 21.72 6.97
N PRO A 401 -2.37 20.38 6.95
CA PRO A 401 -3.65 19.66 7.00
C PRO A 401 -4.34 19.70 8.38
N HIS A 402 -3.70 20.31 9.39
CA HIS A 402 -4.13 20.35 10.80
C HIS A 402 -3.88 19.01 11.52
N TYR A 403 -2.67 18.45 11.34
CA TYR A 403 -2.15 17.22 11.91
C TYR A 403 -2.93 15.95 11.54
N SER A 404 -2.23 14.82 11.65
CA SER A 404 -2.78 13.47 11.56
C SER A 404 -3.51 13.15 10.25
N ALA A 405 -2.88 13.39 9.11
CA ALA A 405 -3.45 13.14 7.78
C ALA A 405 -3.39 11.66 7.32
N GLN A 406 -3.24 10.69 8.25
CA GLN A 406 -2.98 9.29 7.89
C GLN A 406 -4.12 8.64 7.10
N ALA A 407 -5.38 8.94 7.44
CA ALA A 407 -6.53 8.46 6.67
C ALA A 407 -6.55 9.04 5.24
N ASP A 408 -6.22 10.32 5.09
CA ASP A 408 -6.14 11.03 3.81
C ASP A 408 -5.03 10.45 2.93
N MET A 409 -3.83 10.25 3.51
CA MET A 409 -2.68 9.65 2.85
C MET A 409 -2.96 8.22 2.36
N LEU A 410 -3.47 7.36 3.25
CA LEU A 410 -3.82 5.98 2.92
C LEU A 410 -4.96 5.91 1.89
N ALA A 411 -5.89 6.87 1.92
CA ALA A 411 -6.94 6.99 0.91
C ALA A 411 -6.40 7.49 -0.44
N GLY A 412 -5.28 8.21 -0.44
CA GLY A 412 -4.73 8.93 -1.60
C GLY A 412 -5.61 10.11 -1.99
N ALA A 413 -5.98 10.95 -1.03
CA ALA A 413 -6.91 12.05 -1.25
C ALA A 413 -6.62 13.26 -0.32
N ASN A 414 -7.30 14.38 -0.59
CA ASN A 414 -7.26 15.61 0.22
C ASN A 414 -5.86 16.22 0.41
N ALA A 415 -5.01 16.11 -0.62
CA ALA A 415 -3.78 16.88 -0.80
C ALA A 415 -3.89 17.80 -2.04
N ILE A 416 -2.86 18.61 -2.32
CA ILE A 416 -2.82 19.44 -3.52
C ILE A 416 -2.31 18.60 -4.70
N GLU A 417 -3.24 17.98 -5.43
CA GLU A 417 -2.92 17.10 -6.58
C GLU A 417 -2.65 17.86 -7.89
N TYR A 418 -2.78 19.18 -7.88
CA TYR A 418 -2.62 20.05 -9.06
C TYR A 418 -3.56 19.68 -10.24
N GLY A 419 -4.73 19.10 -9.93
CA GLY A 419 -5.74 18.72 -10.91
C GLY A 419 -5.41 17.45 -11.71
N VAL A 420 -4.37 16.71 -11.32
CA VAL A 420 -3.99 15.44 -11.94
C VAL A 420 -4.20 14.32 -10.91
N PRO A 421 -5.08 13.34 -11.17
CA PRO A 421 -5.26 12.22 -10.23
C PRO A 421 -3.94 11.48 -9.95
N ILE A 422 -3.79 10.98 -8.72
CA ILE A 422 -2.65 10.16 -8.31
C ILE A 422 -3.16 8.77 -7.91
N SER A 423 -2.41 7.72 -8.25
CA SER A 423 -2.81 6.35 -7.94
C SER A 423 -2.80 6.10 -6.43
N ALA A 424 -3.73 5.27 -5.96
CA ALA A 424 -3.77 4.80 -4.59
C ALA A 424 -2.76 3.66 -4.35
N THR A 425 -2.34 3.47 -3.10
CA THR A 425 -1.44 2.39 -2.67
C THR A 425 -2.05 0.99 -2.74
N GLY A 426 -1.21 -0.02 -2.93
CA GLY A 426 -1.56 -1.43 -2.73
C GLY A 426 -1.87 -1.77 -1.26
N HIS A 427 -1.34 -1.05 -0.27
CA HIS A 427 -1.59 -1.28 1.16
C HIS A 427 -3.07 -1.15 1.52
N LYS A 428 -3.77 -0.19 0.90
CA LYS A 428 -5.23 -0.03 1.03
C LYS A 428 -6.01 -1.29 0.64
N LEU A 429 -5.47 -2.09 -0.28
CA LEU A 429 -6.09 -3.31 -0.78
C LEU A 429 -5.63 -4.56 0.00
N ALA A 430 -4.37 -4.59 0.41
CA ALA A 430 -3.76 -5.72 1.10
C ALA A 430 -4.08 -5.75 2.61
N ALA A 431 -4.15 -4.59 3.27
CA ALA A 431 -4.38 -4.48 4.70
C ALA A 431 -5.89 -4.30 5.02
N LYS A 432 -6.59 -5.42 5.24
CA LYS A 432 -8.05 -5.43 5.48
C LYS A 432 -8.48 -4.50 6.63
N ASP A 433 -7.74 -4.51 7.73
CA ASP A 433 -8.00 -3.68 8.91
C ASP A 433 -7.15 -2.39 8.93
N ALA A 434 -6.57 -2.02 7.78
CA ALA A 434 -5.74 -0.82 7.58
C ALA A 434 -4.71 -0.65 8.71
N CYS A 435 -4.80 0.44 9.48
CA CYS A 435 -3.88 0.82 10.55
C CYS A 435 -3.59 -0.32 11.53
N ILE A 436 -4.63 -1.07 11.93
CA ILE A 436 -4.51 -2.15 12.93
C ILE A 436 -3.65 -3.30 12.40
N THR A 437 -3.64 -3.52 11.09
CA THR A 437 -2.85 -4.60 10.46
C THR A 437 -1.36 -4.46 10.75
N CYS A 438 -0.84 -3.23 10.80
CA CYS A 438 0.58 -2.97 11.03
C CYS A 438 0.84 -2.49 12.47
N HIS A 439 0.13 -1.44 12.92
CA HIS A 439 0.40 -0.79 14.20
C HIS A 439 0.00 -1.61 15.41
N MET A 440 -0.96 -2.53 15.26
CA MET A 440 -1.41 -3.41 16.33
C MET A 440 -1.12 -4.88 16.04
N PHE A 441 -0.17 -5.15 15.14
CA PHE A 441 0.29 -6.53 14.91
C PHE A 441 0.88 -7.11 16.21
N GLU A 442 1.00 -8.43 16.26
CA GLU A 442 1.57 -9.13 17.41
C GLU A 442 2.93 -8.56 17.80
N THR A 443 3.14 -8.41 19.11
CA THR A 443 4.40 -7.91 19.65
C THR A 443 5.44 -9.04 19.70
N PRO A 444 6.75 -8.73 19.79
CA PRO A 444 7.78 -9.73 20.06
C PRO A 444 7.45 -10.60 21.29
N ALA A 445 8.05 -11.78 21.44
CA ALA A 445 7.69 -12.67 22.55
C ALA A 445 8.05 -12.06 23.93
N THR A 446 7.37 -12.50 24.99
CA THR A 446 7.66 -12.01 26.36
C THR A 446 9.13 -12.23 26.72
N GLY A 447 9.82 -11.15 27.08
CA GLY A 447 11.25 -11.14 27.41
C GLY A 447 12.17 -10.76 26.25
N GLU A 448 11.65 -10.65 25.02
CA GLU A 448 12.38 -10.09 23.88
C GLU A 448 12.32 -8.56 23.87
N ALA A 449 13.29 -7.94 23.20
CA ALA A 449 13.28 -6.50 22.96
C ALA A 449 12.01 -6.11 22.19
N GLY A 450 11.41 -4.98 22.55
CA GLY A 450 10.21 -4.48 21.86
C GLY A 450 8.86 -5.02 22.32
N HIS A 451 8.78 -6.09 23.15
CA HIS A 451 7.50 -6.73 23.54
C HIS A 451 6.41 -5.76 24.03
N ASN A 452 6.81 -4.71 24.75
CA ASN A 452 5.92 -3.67 25.29
C ASN A 452 6.13 -2.29 24.65
N LEU A 453 6.88 -2.22 23.54
CA LEU A 453 7.33 -0.97 22.91
C LEU A 453 6.91 -0.86 21.44
N VAL A 454 6.67 -1.98 20.75
CA VAL A 454 6.14 -2.03 19.37
C VAL A 454 4.98 -3.02 19.27
N GLY A 455 4.08 -2.81 18.31
CA GLY A 455 2.87 -3.60 18.07
C GLY A 455 1.82 -3.47 19.18
N GLY A 456 0.80 -4.31 19.14
CA GLY A 456 -0.23 -4.38 20.17
C GLY A 456 -0.84 -3.02 20.53
N HIS A 457 -0.93 -2.69 21.83
CA HIS A 457 -1.49 -1.42 22.31
C HIS A 457 -0.45 -0.29 22.46
N THR A 458 0.77 -0.48 21.96
CA THR A 458 1.77 0.59 21.83
C THR A 458 1.45 1.47 20.62
N PHE A 459 0.82 0.85 19.60
CA PHE A 459 0.54 1.41 18.27
C PHE A 459 1.80 1.79 17.48
N ALA A 460 2.99 1.51 17.99
CA ALA A 460 4.25 1.82 17.34
C ALA A 460 4.68 0.64 16.46
N VAL A 461 5.25 0.94 15.30
CA VAL A 461 5.85 -0.09 14.42
C VAL A 461 7.37 -0.12 14.52
N THR A 462 7.97 0.94 15.07
CA THR A 462 9.39 1.06 15.36
C THR A 462 9.59 1.55 16.79
N TYR A 463 10.73 1.20 17.39
CA TYR A 463 11.18 1.76 18.66
C TYR A 463 12.67 2.00 18.62
N ASP A 464 13.06 3.28 18.77
CA ASP A 464 14.44 3.71 19.00
C ASP A 464 14.76 3.59 20.49
N ASN A 465 15.77 2.78 20.82
CA ASN A 465 16.18 2.49 22.19
C ASN A 465 17.11 3.58 22.80
N GLY A 466 17.03 4.80 22.26
CA GLY A 466 17.56 6.02 22.87
C GLY A 466 18.98 6.35 22.43
N THR A 467 19.48 5.72 21.38
CA THR A 467 20.71 6.09 20.67
C THR A 467 20.36 6.48 19.24
N PRO A 468 20.09 7.79 18.99
CA PRO A 468 19.61 8.28 17.68
C PRO A 468 20.50 7.96 16.47
N ASP A 469 21.72 7.45 16.68
CA ASP A 469 22.70 7.14 15.64
C ASP A 469 23.14 5.65 15.66
N ASP A 470 22.49 4.77 16.45
CA ASP A 470 22.83 3.34 16.53
C ASP A 470 21.65 2.45 16.10
N PRO A 471 21.46 2.21 14.79
CA PRO A 471 20.36 1.37 14.31
C PRO A 471 20.47 -0.10 14.73
N SER A 472 21.52 -0.51 15.46
CA SER A 472 21.66 -1.88 15.97
C SER A 472 20.84 -2.16 17.23
N ASP A 473 20.30 -1.13 17.89
CA ASP A 473 19.41 -1.27 19.03
C ASP A 473 17.95 -0.86 18.76
N ASP A 474 17.67 -0.44 17.53
CA ASP A 474 16.31 -0.20 17.02
C ASP A 474 15.54 -1.52 16.87
N VAL A 475 14.23 -1.43 17.11
CA VAL A 475 13.31 -2.55 16.93
C VAL A 475 12.26 -2.20 15.88
N ASP A 476 12.35 -2.86 14.72
CA ASP A 476 11.36 -2.78 13.65
C ASP A 476 10.39 -3.97 13.69
N ASN A 477 9.10 -3.70 13.88
CA ASN A 477 8.07 -4.74 13.81
C ASN A 477 7.55 -4.93 12.39
N VAL A 478 8.36 -5.56 11.54
CA VAL A 478 8.02 -5.85 10.13
C VAL A 478 7.27 -7.17 9.92
N THR A 479 6.90 -7.87 11.00
CA THR A 479 6.27 -9.20 10.91
C THR A 479 4.99 -9.19 10.07
N ALA A 480 4.21 -8.11 10.13
CA ALA A 480 3.00 -7.92 9.32
C ALA A 480 3.29 -7.82 7.81
N CYS A 481 4.50 -7.40 7.44
CA CYS A 481 4.92 -7.10 6.07
C CYS A 481 5.42 -8.35 5.33
N VAL A 482 5.99 -9.32 6.06
CA VAL A 482 6.68 -10.51 5.50
C VAL A 482 5.80 -11.30 4.52
N ALA A 483 4.49 -11.37 4.76
CA ALA A 483 3.56 -12.09 3.89
C ALA A 483 3.51 -11.53 2.44
N CYS A 484 3.84 -10.25 2.24
CA CYS A 484 3.80 -9.57 0.95
C CYS A 484 5.19 -9.17 0.44
N HIS A 485 6.10 -8.82 1.34
CA HIS A 485 7.44 -8.30 1.01
C HIS A 485 8.55 -9.35 1.07
N GLY A 486 8.26 -10.58 1.56
CA GLY A 486 9.25 -11.64 1.69
C GLY A 486 10.07 -11.51 2.97
N ASP A 487 11.28 -12.08 2.96
CA ASP A 487 12.16 -12.15 4.13
C ASP A 487 12.82 -10.78 4.40
N ILE A 488 12.05 -9.85 4.97
CA ILE A 488 12.55 -8.56 5.47
C ILE A 488 12.70 -8.56 6.99
N THR A 489 13.64 -7.78 7.48
CA THR A 489 13.97 -7.61 8.90
C THR A 489 13.91 -6.15 9.36
N SER A 490 13.94 -5.21 8.42
CA SER A 490 13.79 -3.78 8.66
C SER A 490 12.91 -3.14 7.58
N PHE A 491 12.37 -1.95 7.86
CA PHE A 491 11.70 -1.14 6.85
C PHE A 491 12.65 -0.75 5.70
N ASP A 492 13.95 -0.65 5.98
CA ASP A 492 14.97 -0.32 4.97
C ASP A 492 15.23 -1.44 3.95
N ASP A 493 14.82 -2.68 4.26
CA ASP A 493 14.92 -3.80 3.31
C ASP A 493 13.93 -3.63 2.13
N VAL A 494 12.98 -2.70 2.22
CA VAL A 494 11.99 -2.42 1.17
C VAL A 494 12.49 -1.30 0.25
N LEU A 495 13.27 -1.69 -0.75
CA LEU A 495 13.81 -0.78 -1.77
C LEU A 495 12.70 -0.12 -2.61
N ALA A 496 12.93 1.13 -2.98
CA ALA A 496 12.12 1.83 -3.96
C ALA A 496 12.32 1.26 -5.37
N THR A 497 11.38 1.59 -6.26
CA THR A 497 11.44 1.12 -7.66
C THR A 497 12.41 1.90 -8.53
N ALA A 498 12.83 3.08 -8.08
CA ALA A 498 13.73 4.00 -8.77
C ALA A 498 14.29 5.02 -7.78
N ASP A 499 15.39 5.66 -8.18
CA ASP A 499 15.95 6.87 -7.58
C ASP A 499 14.97 8.02 -7.87
N PHE A 500 14.15 8.37 -6.89
CA PHE A 500 13.08 9.35 -7.02
C PHE A 500 13.55 10.76 -6.68
N ASP A 501 14.49 10.89 -5.75
CA ASP A 501 15.03 12.18 -5.31
C ASP A 501 16.22 12.67 -6.16
N ASN A 502 16.76 11.80 -7.03
CA ASN A 502 17.87 12.01 -7.97
C ASN A 502 19.22 12.27 -7.30
N ASP A 503 19.49 11.60 -6.18
CA ASP A 503 20.79 11.65 -5.52
C ASP A 503 21.85 10.70 -6.14
N GLY A 504 21.40 9.77 -7.00
CA GLY A 504 22.22 8.81 -7.73
C GLY A 504 22.24 7.41 -7.14
N GLU A 505 21.53 7.15 -6.04
CA GLU A 505 21.36 5.83 -5.41
C GLU A 505 19.89 5.41 -5.42
N ILE A 506 19.61 4.10 -5.39
CA ILE A 506 18.24 3.60 -5.20
C ILE A 506 18.18 3.09 -3.76
N GLU A 507 17.42 3.78 -2.93
CA GLU A 507 17.36 3.52 -1.49
C GLU A 507 16.04 2.84 -1.08
N SER A 508 15.80 2.74 0.23
CA SER A 508 14.51 2.32 0.76
C SER A 508 13.41 3.32 0.38
N ALA A 509 12.18 2.85 0.26
CA ALA A 509 11.05 3.71 -0.06
C ALA A 509 10.87 4.89 0.91
N THR A 510 11.30 4.72 2.17
CA THR A 510 11.31 5.77 3.19
C THR A 510 12.38 6.82 2.92
N HIS A 511 13.63 6.43 2.66
CA HIS A 511 14.71 7.37 2.36
C HIS A 511 14.44 8.19 1.10
N GLU A 512 13.90 7.59 0.05
CA GLU A 512 13.52 8.31 -1.17
C GLU A 512 12.46 9.40 -0.93
N VAL A 513 11.50 9.13 -0.05
CA VAL A 513 10.47 10.12 0.32
C VAL A 513 11.06 11.21 1.21
N GLU A 514 11.97 10.86 2.12
CA GLU A 514 12.70 11.82 2.96
C GLU A 514 13.62 12.73 2.13
N GLY A 515 14.31 12.18 1.13
CA GLY A 515 15.11 12.92 0.16
C GLY A 515 14.25 13.89 -0.68
N LEU A 516 13.06 13.46 -1.11
CA LEU A 516 12.10 14.35 -1.77
C LEU A 516 11.56 15.45 -0.86
N LEU A 517 11.29 15.17 0.42
CA LEU A 517 10.93 16.18 1.42
C LEU A 517 12.05 17.18 1.59
N HIS A 518 13.30 16.72 1.72
CA HIS A 518 14.48 17.55 1.79
C HIS A 518 14.59 18.47 0.57
N ASN A 519 14.52 17.90 -0.64
CA ASN A 519 14.60 18.64 -1.89
C ASN A 519 13.50 19.71 -2.03
N LEU A 520 12.27 19.40 -1.62
CA LEU A 520 11.18 20.36 -1.59
C LEU A 520 11.39 21.44 -0.51
N GLY A 521 11.83 21.05 0.69
CA GLY A 521 12.15 21.96 1.80
C GLY A 521 13.17 23.02 1.39
N MET A 522 14.22 22.60 0.68
CA MET A 522 15.25 23.51 0.14
C MET A 522 14.71 24.58 -0.82
N LEU A 523 13.54 24.35 -1.44
CA LEU A 523 12.86 25.29 -2.35
C LEU A 523 11.83 26.17 -1.64
N LEU A 524 11.42 25.79 -0.43
CA LEU A 524 10.44 26.50 0.37
C LEU A 524 11.13 27.46 1.35
N PRO A 525 10.46 28.55 1.76
CA PRO A 525 10.97 29.44 2.80
C PRO A 525 11.25 28.74 4.15
N PRO A 526 12.41 29.02 4.81
CA PRO A 526 13.57 29.76 4.30
C PRO A 526 14.33 29.00 3.19
N VAL A 527 14.39 29.62 2.00
CA VAL A 527 14.97 28.99 0.80
C VAL A 527 16.45 28.67 1.03
N GLY A 528 16.85 27.44 0.70
CA GLY A 528 18.20 26.93 0.90
C GLY A 528 18.42 26.24 2.25
N GLU A 529 17.37 26.08 3.05
CA GLU A 529 17.36 25.26 4.27
C GLU A 529 16.27 24.19 4.15
N PRO A 530 16.46 22.98 4.73
CA PRO A 530 15.48 21.91 4.62
C PRO A 530 14.26 22.11 5.53
N GLU A 531 14.39 22.91 6.59
CA GLU A 531 13.28 23.20 7.52
C GLU A 531 12.33 24.23 6.89
N VAL A 532 11.02 23.93 6.86
CA VAL A 532 10.00 24.80 6.26
C VAL A 532 9.32 25.65 7.32
N VAL A 533 9.27 26.98 7.10
CA VAL A 533 8.64 27.94 8.02
C VAL A 533 7.57 28.74 7.30
N PHE A 534 6.33 28.65 7.77
CA PHE A 534 5.20 29.38 7.21
C PHE A 534 5.02 30.77 7.84
N THR A 535 5.45 31.82 7.13
CA THR A 535 5.26 33.22 7.55
C THR A 535 4.40 34.01 6.55
N LYS A 536 3.77 35.08 7.01
CA LYS A 536 3.05 35.97 6.07
C LYS A 536 3.98 36.68 5.11
N ASP A 537 5.16 37.07 5.56
CA ASP A 537 6.11 37.82 4.73
C ASP A 537 6.58 36.99 3.51
N ASP A 538 6.63 35.66 3.66
CA ASP A 538 7.12 34.76 2.62
C ASP A 538 6.01 34.15 1.73
N TYR A 539 4.75 34.15 2.17
CA TYR A 539 3.68 33.45 1.45
C TYR A 539 2.46 34.32 1.12
N ASP A 540 2.27 35.49 1.74
CA ASP A 540 1.07 36.31 1.53
C ASP A 540 1.14 37.07 0.19
N TRP A 541 0.17 36.83 -0.69
CA TRP A 541 0.03 37.54 -1.98
C TRP A 541 -1.00 38.67 -1.96
N THR A 542 -1.53 39.04 -0.78
CA THR A 542 -2.54 40.10 -0.66
C THR A 542 -1.98 41.43 -1.16
N GLY A 543 -2.57 41.95 -2.24
CA GLY A 543 -2.14 43.20 -2.85
C GLY A 543 -0.96 43.07 -3.83
N LEU A 544 -0.52 41.84 -4.13
CA LEU A 544 0.40 41.54 -5.22
C LEU A 544 -0.38 41.17 -6.50
N GLU A 545 0.25 41.35 -7.66
CA GLU A 545 -0.30 40.98 -8.97
C GLU A 545 0.78 40.32 -9.84
N GLY A 546 0.36 39.59 -10.88
CA GLY A 546 1.28 38.99 -11.86
C GLY A 546 2.08 37.81 -11.30
N GLU A 547 3.34 37.68 -11.76
CA GLU A 547 4.21 36.53 -11.48
C GLU A 547 4.52 36.38 -9.99
N GLU A 548 4.66 37.47 -9.24
CA GLU A 548 4.97 37.41 -7.80
C GLU A 548 3.80 36.81 -7.01
N ALA A 549 2.56 37.22 -7.32
CA ALA A 549 1.37 36.64 -6.70
C ALA A 549 1.22 35.15 -7.04
N ALA A 550 1.44 34.79 -8.31
CA ALA A 550 1.39 33.39 -8.75
C ALA A 550 2.47 32.52 -8.09
N HIS A 551 3.67 33.05 -7.90
CA HIS A 551 4.76 32.36 -7.23
C HIS A 551 4.44 32.11 -5.75
N ARG A 552 3.92 33.10 -5.01
CA ARG A 552 3.52 32.94 -3.60
C ARG A 552 2.38 31.93 -3.44
N GLN A 553 1.44 31.89 -4.38
CA GLN A 553 0.39 30.86 -4.41
C GLN A 553 0.97 29.46 -4.64
N ALA A 554 1.94 29.31 -5.55
CA ALA A 554 2.62 28.05 -5.80
C ALA A 554 3.41 27.58 -4.58
N LEU A 555 4.15 28.47 -3.91
CA LEU A 555 4.85 28.20 -2.66
C LEU A 555 3.90 27.67 -1.58
N LEU A 556 2.75 28.31 -1.37
CA LEU A 556 1.83 27.89 -0.32
C LEU A 556 1.21 26.51 -0.61
N LYS A 557 0.88 26.23 -1.87
CA LYS A 557 0.39 24.91 -2.31
C LYS A 557 1.44 23.81 -2.14
N ALA A 558 2.66 24.07 -2.58
CA ALA A 558 3.79 23.15 -2.42
C ALA A 558 4.12 22.90 -0.95
N GLY A 559 4.11 23.96 -0.14
CA GLY A 559 4.30 23.88 1.31
C GLY A 559 3.18 23.11 2.02
N PHE A 560 1.92 23.18 1.54
CA PHE A 560 0.86 22.32 2.07
C PHE A 560 1.18 20.84 1.84
N ASN A 561 1.62 20.45 0.65
CA ASN A 561 1.98 19.07 0.35
C ASN A 561 3.20 18.60 1.15
N HIS A 562 4.21 19.46 1.35
CA HIS A 562 5.32 19.17 2.27
C HIS A 562 4.79 18.83 3.66
N ALA A 563 4.02 19.74 4.26
CA ALA A 563 3.42 19.53 5.59
C ALA A 563 2.50 18.30 5.62
N PHE A 564 1.78 18.01 4.54
CA PHE A 564 0.91 16.83 4.45
C PHE A 564 1.69 15.52 4.52
N VAL A 565 2.77 15.38 3.76
CA VAL A 565 3.60 14.17 3.74
C VAL A 565 4.43 14.06 5.04
N GLU A 566 4.93 15.18 5.55
CA GLU A 566 5.67 15.23 6.81
C GLU A 566 4.78 14.89 8.02
N GLU A 567 3.58 15.49 8.13
CA GLU A 567 2.64 15.26 9.25
C GLU A 567 1.95 13.89 9.18
N ASP A 568 1.97 13.21 8.02
CA ASP A 568 1.57 11.80 7.93
C ASP A 568 2.49 10.91 8.78
N GLY A 569 3.78 11.21 8.81
CA GLY A 569 4.75 10.62 9.74
C GLY A 569 5.10 9.15 9.47
N SER A 570 4.77 8.62 8.29
CA SER A 570 5.07 7.23 7.91
C SER A 570 6.32 7.04 7.05
N GLY A 571 7.06 8.12 6.76
CA GLY A 571 8.10 8.10 5.73
C GLY A 571 7.53 7.73 4.34
N GLY A 572 6.24 7.96 4.12
CA GLY A 572 5.54 7.57 2.89
C GLY A 572 5.05 6.13 2.83
N ILE A 573 5.34 5.25 3.80
CA ILE A 573 4.88 3.84 3.81
C ILE A 573 3.35 3.72 3.69
N HIS A 574 2.59 4.66 4.28
CA HIS A 574 1.14 4.66 4.13
C HIS A 574 0.72 4.69 2.66
N ASN A 575 1.43 5.44 1.80
CA ASN A 575 1.17 5.48 0.36
C ASN A 575 2.36 6.04 -0.45
N VAL A 576 3.38 5.21 -0.68
CA VAL A 576 4.66 5.64 -1.31
C VAL A 576 4.42 6.33 -2.66
N ALA A 577 3.62 5.71 -3.53
CA ALA A 577 3.32 6.27 -4.85
C ALA A 577 2.63 7.64 -4.78
N TYR A 578 1.77 7.85 -3.78
CA TYR A 578 1.09 9.12 -3.59
C TYR A 578 2.04 10.19 -3.04
N SER A 579 2.85 9.86 -2.02
CA SER A 579 3.86 10.76 -1.46
C SER A 579 4.87 11.21 -2.52
N VAL A 580 5.47 10.26 -3.25
CA VAL A 580 6.44 10.56 -4.32
C VAL A 580 5.83 11.47 -5.38
N ALA A 581 4.62 11.15 -5.85
CA ALA A 581 3.95 11.95 -6.88
C ALA A 581 3.60 13.36 -6.40
N LEU A 582 3.12 13.53 -5.15
CA LEU A 582 2.84 14.84 -4.57
C LEU A 582 4.10 15.70 -4.47
N LEU A 583 5.17 15.16 -3.90
CA LEU A 583 6.41 15.91 -3.67
C LEU A 583 7.08 16.30 -4.99
N ARG A 584 7.20 15.37 -5.95
CA ARG A 584 7.77 15.66 -7.27
C ARG A 584 6.98 16.73 -8.02
N ARG A 585 5.65 16.71 -7.95
CA ARG A 585 4.81 17.75 -8.57
C ARG A 585 4.94 19.10 -7.87
N SER A 586 5.06 19.10 -6.54
CA SER A 586 5.33 20.31 -5.79
C SER A 586 6.69 20.92 -6.13
N ILE A 587 7.76 20.11 -6.20
CA ILE A 587 9.08 20.54 -6.66
C ILE A 587 9.00 21.12 -8.08
N ALA A 588 8.34 20.41 -9.00
CA ALA A 588 8.19 20.86 -10.38
C ALA A 588 7.36 22.16 -10.49
N SER A 589 6.35 22.34 -9.63
CA SER A 589 5.57 23.58 -9.55
C SER A 589 6.41 24.81 -9.22
N LEU A 590 7.51 24.63 -8.48
CA LEU A 590 8.40 25.71 -8.03
C LEU A 590 9.61 25.93 -8.94
N THR A 591 10.04 24.90 -9.67
CA THR A 591 11.27 24.93 -10.46
C THR A 591 11.01 25.11 -11.94
N THR A 592 10.25 24.19 -12.54
CA THR A 592 9.99 24.14 -13.98
C THR A 592 8.66 24.81 -14.35
N GLY A 593 7.75 24.94 -13.38
CA GLY A 593 6.34 25.27 -13.63
C GLY A 593 5.57 24.11 -14.28
N ASP A 594 6.20 22.96 -14.43
CA ASP A 594 5.67 21.76 -15.08
C ASP A 594 5.15 20.77 -14.03
N ILE A 595 3.95 21.02 -13.52
CA ILE A 595 3.29 20.21 -12.47
C ILE A 595 2.77 18.84 -12.95
N GLY A 596 3.13 18.43 -14.16
CA GLY A 596 2.67 17.21 -14.79
C GLY A 596 2.65 17.31 -16.31
N ALA A 597 3.83 17.28 -16.94
CA ALA A 597 4.33 16.10 -17.64
C ALA A 597 3.26 15.02 -17.65
N GLY A 598 2.50 14.89 -18.74
CA GLY A 598 1.52 13.82 -18.82
C GLY A 598 2.19 12.47 -18.58
N MET A 599 1.40 11.48 -18.21
CA MET A 599 1.91 10.17 -17.88
C MET A 599 1.63 9.23 -19.04
N ILE A 600 2.59 8.39 -19.40
CA ILE A 600 2.28 7.20 -20.20
C ILE A 600 1.42 6.29 -19.31
N ILE A 601 0.13 6.19 -19.65
CA ILE A 601 -0.88 5.41 -18.92
C ILE A 601 -0.67 3.92 -19.18
N SER A 602 -0.32 3.55 -20.42
CA SER A 602 -0.06 2.17 -20.78
C SER A 602 0.77 2.03 -22.05
N ILE A 603 1.53 0.95 -22.13
CA ILE A 603 2.18 0.45 -23.34
C ILE A 603 1.73 -1.00 -23.48
N THR A 604 0.86 -1.26 -24.45
CA THR A 604 0.25 -2.58 -24.63
C THR A 604 0.47 -3.09 -26.04
N ASP A 605 0.76 -4.39 -26.14
CA ASP A 605 0.80 -5.12 -27.39
C ASP A 605 -0.48 -4.92 -28.23
N VAL A 606 -0.34 -4.92 -29.56
CA VAL A 606 -1.47 -4.81 -30.47
C VAL A 606 -1.99 -6.22 -30.77
N PRO A 607 -3.27 -6.53 -30.51
CA PRO A 607 -3.75 -7.90 -30.68
C PRO A 607 -3.94 -8.28 -32.16
N ASN A 608 -3.59 -9.51 -32.51
CA ASN A 608 -3.67 -10.13 -33.84
C ASN A 608 -2.86 -9.39 -34.91
N ASP A 609 -1.59 -9.14 -34.63
CA ASP A 609 -0.64 -8.54 -35.54
C ASP A 609 0.69 -9.31 -35.59
N GLN A 610 1.54 -8.92 -36.53
CA GLN A 610 2.87 -9.52 -36.76
C GLN A 610 3.92 -8.97 -35.77
N GLY A 611 3.48 -8.48 -34.60
CA GLY A 611 4.31 -7.76 -33.65
C GLY A 611 4.89 -6.45 -34.20
N ARG A 612 6.03 -6.07 -33.63
CA ARG A 612 6.84 -4.86 -33.85
C ARG A 612 6.14 -3.54 -33.61
N GLN A 613 5.03 -3.56 -32.91
CA GLN A 613 4.30 -2.35 -32.59
C GLN A 613 3.54 -2.49 -31.29
N VAL A 614 3.43 -1.37 -30.60
CA VAL A 614 2.67 -1.26 -29.36
C VAL A 614 1.72 -0.09 -29.47
N ARG A 615 0.59 -0.19 -28.77
CA ARG A 615 -0.26 0.97 -28.48
C ARG A 615 0.29 1.66 -27.25
N VAL A 616 0.75 2.90 -27.43
CA VAL A 616 1.13 3.79 -26.33
C VAL A 616 -0.04 4.72 -26.05
N ALA A 617 -0.49 4.76 -24.80
CA ALA A 617 -1.54 5.65 -24.33
C ALA A 617 -1.00 6.59 -23.23
N TRP A 618 -1.40 7.86 -23.25
CA TRP A 618 -0.95 8.85 -22.27
C TRP A 618 -2.04 9.85 -21.89
N SER A 619 -1.89 10.46 -20.72
CA SER A 619 -2.77 11.54 -20.25
C SER A 619 -2.43 12.85 -20.95
N LYS A 620 -3.40 13.74 -21.10
CA LYS A 620 -3.16 15.09 -21.61
C LYS A 620 -2.12 15.84 -20.77
N PHE A 621 -1.40 16.76 -21.41
CA PHE A 621 -0.56 17.73 -20.73
C PHE A 621 -1.39 18.96 -20.37
N VAL A 622 -1.03 19.68 -19.31
CA VAL A 622 -1.85 20.77 -18.73
C VAL A 622 -2.18 21.89 -19.72
N THR A 623 -1.29 22.18 -20.68
CA THR A 623 -1.50 23.24 -21.68
C THR A 623 -2.33 22.80 -22.89
N ASP A 624 -2.82 21.55 -22.92
CA ASP A 624 -3.68 21.05 -23.99
C ASP A 624 -5.15 21.43 -23.75
N GLY A 625 -5.73 22.17 -24.69
CA GLY A 625 -7.14 22.59 -24.68
C GLY A 625 -7.47 23.87 -23.89
N PHE A 626 -6.66 24.26 -22.89
CA PHE A 626 -6.92 25.46 -22.06
C PHE A 626 -5.63 26.21 -21.69
N SER A 627 -5.16 27.11 -22.55
CA SER A 627 -4.20 28.16 -22.18
C SER A 627 -4.16 29.29 -23.21
N ALA A 628 -3.47 30.39 -22.90
CA ALA A 628 -3.22 31.47 -23.87
C ALA A 628 -2.33 31.01 -25.07
N ASN A 629 -1.59 29.91 -24.90
CA ASN A 629 -0.73 29.28 -25.91
C ASN A 629 -0.88 27.75 -25.82
N PRO A 630 -1.99 27.18 -26.34
CA PRO A 630 -2.28 25.77 -26.17
C PRO A 630 -1.25 24.89 -26.88
N LEU A 631 -1.07 23.67 -26.38
CA LEU A 631 -0.32 22.64 -27.10
C LEU A 631 -0.85 22.49 -28.52
N GLN A 632 0.08 22.30 -29.46
CA GLN A 632 -0.22 22.10 -30.87
C GLN A 632 -0.09 20.62 -31.25
N SER A 633 0.86 19.90 -30.65
CA SER A 633 1.09 18.50 -30.95
C SER A 633 1.78 17.76 -29.81
N TYR A 634 1.56 16.44 -29.78
CA TYR A 634 2.38 15.46 -29.07
C TYR A 634 3.30 14.75 -30.06
N SER A 635 4.53 14.49 -29.64
CA SER A 635 5.56 13.72 -30.33
C SER A 635 5.88 12.50 -29.49
N VAL A 636 6.07 11.35 -30.12
CA VAL A 636 6.45 10.10 -29.48
C VAL A 636 7.89 9.79 -29.86
N TYR A 637 8.72 9.58 -28.85
CA TYR A 637 10.10 9.18 -28.97
C TYR A 637 10.27 7.77 -28.43
N ARG A 638 11.19 7.02 -29.03
CA ARG A 638 11.57 5.69 -28.60
C ARG A 638 13.08 5.65 -28.39
N MET A 639 13.51 4.98 -27.33
CA MET A 639 14.93 4.83 -27.03
C MET A 639 15.57 3.85 -28.03
N VAL A 640 16.79 4.14 -28.44
CA VAL A 640 17.57 3.33 -29.38
C VAL A 640 18.86 2.90 -28.72
N GLU A 641 19.15 1.60 -28.79
CA GLU A 641 20.41 1.06 -28.30
C GLU A 641 21.62 1.73 -28.97
N GLU A 642 22.70 1.91 -28.21
CA GLU A 642 23.88 2.63 -28.67
C GLU A 642 24.53 1.98 -29.92
N ALA A 643 24.46 0.65 -30.03
CA ALA A 643 24.91 -0.09 -31.21
C ALA A 643 24.10 0.26 -32.49
N ALA A 644 22.83 0.63 -32.34
CA ALA A 644 21.92 1.02 -33.41
C ALA A 644 21.79 2.54 -33.59
N ALA A 645 22.48 3.36 -32.78
CA ALA A 645 22.37 4.82 -32.79
C ALA A 645 22.82 5.47 -34.11
N GLY A 646 23.77 4.90 -34.84
CA GLY A 646 24.20 5.39 -36.15
C GLY A 646 24.63 6.88 -36.15
N LYS A 647 24.21 7.66 -37.17
CA LYS A 647 24.41 9.13 -37.21
C LYS A 647 23.35 9.85 -36.36
N ALA A 648 23.45 9.76 -35.05
CA ALA A 648 22.63 10.57 -34.14
C ALA A 648 23.21 11.99 -34.03
N GLU A 649 22.35 13.01 -34.06
CA GLU A 649 22.75 14.39 -33.76
C GLU A 649 22.96 14.55 -32.26
N ARG A 650 24.09 15.15 -31.86
CA ARG A 650 24.38 15.36 -30.44
C ARG A 650 23.70 16.64 -29.97
N VAL A 651 22.93 16.53 -28.90
CA VAL A 651 22.26 17.63 -28.22
C VAL A 651 22.68 17.62 -26.75
N ASP A 652 22.75 18.81 -26.15
CA ASP A 652 23.18 19.04 -24.78
C ASP A 652 22.03 18.83 -23.77
N SER A 653 20.78 18.77 -24.23
CA SER A 653 19.59 18.48 -23.42
C SER A 653 18.41 17.98 -24.26
N PHE A 654 17.43 17.36 -23.59
CA PHE A 654 16.17 16.98 -24.22
C PHE A 654 15.37 18.20 -24.70
N ASP A 655 15.42 19.33 -23.99
CA ASP A 655 14.82 20.59 -24.48
C ASP A 655 15.41 21.05 -25.81
N GLN A 656 16.73 20.91 -25.98
CA GLN A 656 17.38 21.23 -27.25
C GLN A 656 16.96 20.27 -28.35
N MET A 657 16.75 18.98 -28.03
CA MET A 657 16.17 17.99 -28.93
C MET A 657 14.79 18.45 -29.41
N LEU A 658 13.90 18.82 -28.49
CA LEU A 658 12.52 19.21 -28.77
C LEU A 658 12.43 20.54 -29.55
N ALA A 659 13.33 21.48 -29.30
CA ALA A 659 13.42 22.72 -30.08
C ALA A 659 13.85 22.49 -31.55
N GLN A 660 14.63 21.43 -31.80
CA GLN A 660 15.10 21.05 -33.13
C GLN A 660 14.15 20.10 -33.86
N SER A 661 13.24 19.44 -33.15
CA SER A 661 12.36 18.40 -33.68
C SER A 661 11.18 18.90 -34.50
N ASN A 662 11.19 20.16 -34.98
CA ASN A 662 10.09 20.77 -35.74
C ASN A 662 9.66 19.91 -36.95
N ALA A 663 8.64 19.07 -36.75
CA ALA A 663 7.91 18.24 -37.71
C ALA A 663 8.77 17.42 -38.70
N GLY A 664 9.96 16.98 -38.30
CA GLY A 664 10.93 16.29 -39.15
C GLY A 664 10.81 14.76 -39.13
N ASN A 665 10.79 14.15 -40.32
CA ASN A 665 10.79 12.72 -40.67
C ASN A 665 11.01 11.71 -39.52
N VAL A 666 10.07 10.77 -39.39
CA VAL A 666 10.18 9.53 -38.60
C VAL A 666 11.56 8.89 -38.82
N GLY A 667 12.24 8.55 -37.72
CA GLY A 667 13.58 7.95 -37.71
C GLY A 667 14.75 8.93 -37.51
N THR A 668 14.48 10.21 -37.25
CA THR A 668 15.51 11.16 -36.80
C THR A 668 16.01 10.79 -35.41
N LYS A 669 17.33 10.73 -35.20
CA LYS A 669 17.97 10.26 -33.96
C LYS A 669 18.74 11.37 -33.27
N PHE A 670 18.57 11.49 -31.96
CA PHE A 670 19.21 12.47 -31.11
C PHE A 670 19.92 11.79 -29.94
N ARG A 671 21.16 12.20 -29.66
CA ARG A 671 21.95 11.70 -28.54
C ARG A 671 22.04 12.79 -27.48
N VAL A 672 21.42 12.56 -26.34
CA VAL A 672 21.31 13.51 -25.21
C VAL A 672 22.45 13.27 -24.21
N ALA A 673 22.73 12.01 -23.90
CA ALA A 673 23.86 11.58 -23.08
C ALA A 673 24.49 10.29 -23.64
N GLU A 674 25.60 9.83 -23.04
CA GLU A 674 26.17 8.52 -23.36
C GLU A 674 25.19 7.43 -22.90
N GLY A 675 24.90 6.44 -23.76
CA GLY A 675 23.83 5.47 -23.54
C GLY A 675 22.39 5.98 -23.78
N GLU A 676 22.17 7.29 -23.94
CA GLU A 676 20.84 7.87 -24.09
C GLU A 676 20.61 8.46 -25.50
N THR A 677 20.14 7.60 -26.40
CA THR A 677 19.77 7.99 -27.77
C THR A 677 18.27 7.78 -28.01
N TRP A 678 17.59 8.80 -28.52
CA TRP A 678 16.16 8.79 -28.80
C TRP A 678 15.89 8.95 -30.30
N ASP A 679 14.95 8.18 -30.85
CA ASP A 679 14.44 8.37 -32.19
C ASP A 679 12.97 8.81 -32.22
N PHE A 680 12.66 9.73 -33.12
CA PHE A 680 11.30 10.24 -33.32
C PHE A 680 10.48 9.21 -34.11
N VAL A 681 9.41 8.68 -33.53
CA VAL A 681 8.61 7.60 -34.15
C VAL A 681 7.24 8.05 -34.65
N ALA A 682 6.59 9.01 -33.99
CA ALA A 682 5.26 9.48 -34.39
C ALA A 682 4.90 10.83 -33.78
N TRP A 683 3.81 11.43 -34.24
CA TRP A 683 3.19 12.59 -33.60
C TRP A 683 1.66 12.58 -33.79
N LEU A 684 0.96 13.29 -32.90
CA LEU A 684 -0.48 13.56 -32.97
C LEU A 684 -0.75 15.05 -32.74
N PRO A 685 -1.76 15.65 -33.38
CA PRO A 685 -2.22 16.98 -33.01
C PRO A 685 -2.81 16.97 -31.59
N ALA A 686 -2.46 17.98 -30.81
CA ALA A 686 -3.10 18.25 -29.54
C ALA A 686 -4.50 18.84 -29.82
N ALA A 687 -5.49 18.38 -29.06
CA ALA A 687 -6.91 18.57 -29.37
C ALA A 687 -7.78 18.74 -28.12
N GLY A 688 -7.17 18.83 -26.94
CA GLY A 688 -7.85 18.95 -25.65
C GLY A 688 -8.56 17.68 -25.19
N HIS A 689 -8.19 16.49 -25.68
CA HIS A 689 -8.74 15.24 -25.17
C HIS A 689 -8.07 14.86 -23.84
N GLU A 690 -8.81 14.26 -22.91
CA GLU A 690 -8.24 13.83 -21.61
C GLU A 690 -7.14 12.77 -21.75
N THR A 691 -7.24 11.94 -22.80
CA THR A 691 -6.31 10.85 -23.09
C THR A 691 -6.03 10.76 -24.58
N TYR A 692 -4.80 10.41 -24.91
CA TYR A 692 -4.33 10.16 -26.27
C TYR A 692 -3.81 8.74 -26.39
N SER A 693 -3.86 8.18 -27.60
CA SER A 693 -3.16 6.93 -27.89
C SER A 693 -2.74 6.86 -29.35
N ILE A 694 -1.61 6.21 -29.61
CA ILE A 694 -1.13 5.92 -30.96
C ILE A 694 -0.42 4.57 -31.00
N VAL A 695 -0.51 3.89 -32.14
CA VAL A 695 0.29 2.68 -32.41
C VAL A 695 1.64 3.11 -32.98
N VAL A 696 2.72 2.66 -32.36
CA VAL A 696 4.10 3.02 -32.72
C VAL A 696 4.98 1.79 -32.80
N PRO A 697 6.05 1.82 -33.63
CA PRO A 697 6.91 0.67 -33.81
C PRO A 697 7.82 0.42 -32.59
N THR A 698 8.01 -0.83 -32.20
CA THR A 698 9.08 -1.29 -31.29
C THR A 698 10.35 -1.60 -32.09
N LEU A 699 11.47 -1.83 -31.40
CA LEU A 699 12.72 -2.24 -32.05
C LEU A 699 12.70 -3.74 -32.39
N HIS A 700 12.17 -4.54 -31.46
CA HIS A 700 12.13 -5.99 -31.50
C HIS A 700 10.87 -6.48 -30.78
N ASP A 701 10.48 -7.72 -31.07
CA ASP A 701 9.45 -8.43 -30.34
C ASP A 701 10.03 -9.15 -29.13
N GLN A 702 9.19 -9.40 -28.14
CA GLN A 702 9.49 -10.34 -27.08
C GLN A 702 9.62 -11.73 -27.71
N THR A 703 10.73 -12.40 -27.41
CA THR A 703 10.97 -13.80 -27.81
C THR A 703 11.31 -14.64 -26.58
N THR A 704 11.50 -15.94 -26.75
CA THR A 704 12.02 -16.79 -25.68
C THR A 704 13.45 -16.44 -25.24
N SER A 705 14.18 -15.65 -26.04
CA SER A 705 15.59 -15.30 -25.83
C SER A 705 15.85 -13.83 -25.51
N SER A 706 14.84 -12.97 -25.60
CA SER A 706 14.93 -11.52 -25.38
C SER A 706 13.63 -11.01 -24.76
N ASP A 707 13.72 -10.10 -23.78
CA ASP A 707 12.55 -9.48 -23.14
C ASP A 707 11.77 -8.55 -24.09
N GLY A 708 12.36 -8.17 -25.23
CA GLY A 708 11.71 -7.37 -26.27
C GLY A 708 11.34 -5.96 -25.84
N MET A 709 11.92 -5.47 -24.73
CA MET A 709 11.49 -4.21 -24.13
C MET A 709 11.87 -3.02 -25.02
N SER A 710 10.89 -2.15 -25.26
CA SER A 710 11.07 -0.87 -25.93
C SER A 710 10.63 0.25 -25.00
N THR A 711 11.51 1.24 -24.81
CA THR A 711 11.26 2.40 -23.94
C THR A 711 10.78 3.59 -24.76
N PHE A 712 9.75 4.28 -24.28
CA PHE A 712 9.11 5.41 -24.95
C PHE A 712 9.02 6.63 -24.05
N LYS A 713 8.99 7.81 -24.67
CA LYS A 713 8.76 9.11 -24.05
C LYS A 713 7.77 9.92 -24.90
N ILE A 714 6.82 10.61 -24.28
CA ILE A 714 5.94 11.54 -25.02
C ILE A 714 6.38 12.95 -24.75
N ALA A 715 6.42 13.79 -25.79
CA ALA A 715 6.69 15.21 -25.65
C ALA A 715 5.58 16.05 -26.25
N GLY A 716 5.23 17.16 -25.63
CA GLY A 716 4.21 18.11 -26.10
C GLY A 716 4.88 19.42 -26.47
N THR A 717 4.43 20.07 -27.55
CA THR A 717 4.92 21.41 -27.89
C THR A 717 3.83 22.36 -28.37
N ASN A 718 3.97 23.64 -28.01
CA ASN A 718 3.21 24.76 -28.58
C ASN A 718 4.05 25.62 -29.53
N GLY A 719 5.26 25.16 -29.88
CA GLY A 719 6.23 25.86 -30.73
C GLY A 719 7.16 26.85 -29.99
N VAL A 720 6.92 27.10 -28.70
CA VAL A 720 7.77 27.93 -27.83
C VAL A 720 8.18 27.18 -26.56
N GLN A 721 7.24 26.43 -25.99
CA GLN A 721 7.41 25.59 -24.81
C GLN A 721 7.32 24.12 -25.21
N HIS A 722 8.03 23.31 -24.45
CA HIS A 722 8.10 21.88 -24.59
C HIS A 722 7.83 21.22 -23.22
N PHE A 723 7.24 20.05 -23.26
CA PHE A 723 6.86 19.24 -22.09
C PHE A 723 7.22 17.80 -22.41
N GLU A 724 7.49 16.96 -21.40
CA GLU A 724 7.78 15.54 -21.61
C GLU A 724 7.22 14.66 -20.50
N THR A 725 7.09 13.35 -20.77
CA THR A 725 6.75 12.34 -19.76
C THR A 725 8.03 11.72 -19.21
N GLU A 726 7.94 11.04 -18.07
CA GLU A 726 8.95 10.04 -17.72
C GLU A 726 9.00 8.91 -18.76
N PRO A 727 10.16 8.28 -19.01
CA PRO A 727 10.26 7.09 -19.83
C PRO A 727 9.41 5.94 -19.26
N ALA A 728 8.69 5.24 -20.13
CA ALA A 728 8.03 3.99 -19.78
C ALA A 728 8.34 2.92 -20.81
N SER A 729 8.38 1.66 -20.39
CA SER A 729 8.73 0.54 -21.26
C SER A 729 7.59 -0.44 -21.42
N GLY A 730 7.51 -1.06 -22.59
CA GLY A 730 6.65 -2.20 -22.87
C GLY A 730 7.18 -2.98 -24.07
N TYR A 731 6.56 -4.10 -24.37
CA TYR A 731 7.00 -5.02 -25.41
C TYR A 731 5.87 -5.32 -26.39
N SER A 732 6.23 -5.66 -27.62
CA SER A 732 5.33 -6.25 -28.62
C SER A 732 5.53 -7.76 -28.67
N VAL A 733 4.48 -8.49 -29.05
CA VAL A 733 4.53 -9.93 -29.29
C VAL A 733 3.95 -10.18 -30.66
N ASP A 734 4.66 -10.94 -31.49
CA ASP A 734 4.06 -11.49 -32.69
C ASP A 734 3.03 -12.55 -32.30
N ASN A 735 1.76 -12.17 -32.40
CA ASN A 735 0.63 -12.95 -31.93
C ASN A 735 -0.28 -13.38 -33.10
N LEU A 736 0.14 -13.14 -34.35
CA LEU A 736 -0.56 -13.51 -35.57
C LEU A 736 0.15 -14.68 -36.26
N VAL A 737 -0.38 -15.88 -36.08
CA VAL A 737 0.17 -17.07 -36.72
C VAL A 737 -0.07 -17.08 -38.24
N PRO A 738 0.83 -17.68 -39.04
CA PRO A 738 0.62 -17.88 -40.48
C PRO A 738 -0.64 -18.66 -40.82
N MET A 739 -1.16 -18.47 -42.03
CA MET A 739 -2.27 -19.28 -42.53
C MET A 739 -1.85 -20.72 -42.83
N ALA A 740 -2.81 -21.65 -42.67
CA ALA A 740 -2.59 -23.03 -43.06
C ALA A 740 -2.27 -23.15 -44.57
N PRO A 741 -1.31 -24.00 -44.98
CA PRO A 741 -0.98 -24.18 -46.38
C PRO A 741 -2.22 -24.58 -47.20
N ALA A 742 -2.55 -23.78 -48.22
CA ALA A 742 -3.72 -24.01 -49.05
C ALA A 742 -3.47 -25.10 -50.12
N ASN A 743 -4.57 -25.72 -50.59
CA ASN A 743 -4.58 -26.73 -51.67
C ASN A 743 -3.58 -27.89 -51.49
N ALA A 744 -3.27 -28.22 -50.24
CA ALA A 744 -2.36 -29.32 -49.92
C ALA A 744 -2.87 -30.65 -50.49
N SER A 745 -2.01 -31.33 -51.26
CA SER A 745 -2.34 -32.55 -51.97
C SER A 745 -1.20 -33.56 -51.90
N VAL A 746 -1.55 -34.84 -52.11
CA VAL A 746 -0.60 -35.95 -52.05
C VAL A 746 -0.71 -36.80 -53.30
N GLN A 747 0.44 -37.10 -53.91
CA GLN A 747 0.56 -37.93 -55.11
C GLN A 747 1.65 -38.97 -54.92
N ILE A 748 1.39 -40.21 -55.33
CA ILE A 748 2.40 -41.27 -55.31
C ILE A 748 3.14 -41.23 -56.64
N THR A 749 4.47 -41.16 -56.57
CA THR A 749 5.37 -41.05 -57.72
C THR A 749 6.42 -42.14 -57.68
N ASP A 750 7.19 -42.28 -58.76
CA ASP A 750 8.33 -43.20 -58.83
C ASP A 750 9.43 -42.87 -57.80
N GLY A 751 9.46 -41.62 -57.31
CA GLY A 751 10.43 -41.14 -56.32
C GLY A 751 9.93 -41.17 -54.87
N GLY A 752 8.73 -41.71 -54.59
CA GLY A 752 8.10 -41.72 -53.27
C GLY A 752 6.79 -40.94 -53.21
N VAL A 753 6.45 -40.36 -52.06
CA VAL A 753 5.23 -39.56 -51.88
C VAL A 753 5.53 -38.09 -52.12
N LEU A 754 4.98 -37.53 -53.19
CA LEU A 754 5.04 -36.10 -53.48
C LEU A 754 3.88 -35.38 -52.76
N LEU A 755 4.23 -34.46 -51.88
CA LEU A 755 3.33 -33.49 -51.26
C LEU A 755 3.47 -32.16 -52.00
N GLN A 756 2.37 -31.49 -52.27
CA GLN A 756 2.35 -30.15 -52.87
C GLN A 756 1.31 -29.29 -52.18
N TRP A 757 1.59 -28.00 -52.03
CA TRP A 757 0.70 -26.99 -51.46
C TRP A 757 0.97 -25.64 -52.15
N ASP A 758 0.13 -24.65 -51.91
CA ASP A 758 0.33 -23.31 -52.47
C ASP A 758 1.38 -22.50 -51.70
N GLU A 759 1.90 -21.45 -52.33
CA GLU A 759 2.75 -20.46 -51.66
C GLU A 759 2.01 -19.79 -50.50
N SER A 760 2.70 -19.49 -49.38
CA SER A 760 2.09 -18.71 -48.30
C SER A 760 1.96 -17.25 -48.74
N GLU A 761 0.80 -16.64 -48.42
CA GLU A 761 0.55 -15.22 -48.68
C GLU A 761 0.94 -14.34 -47.47
N ASP A 762 1.43 -14.95 -46.37
CA ASP A 762 1.82 -14.26 -45.14
C ASP A 762 3.15 -13.51 -45.36
N ALA A 763 3.17 -12.22 -45.01
CA ALA A 763 4.30 -11.33 -45.35
C ALA A 763 5.60 -11.67 -44.62
N ASP A 764 5.49 -12.36 -43.49
CA ASP A 764 6.54 -12.81 -42.57
C ASP A 764 6.76 -14.33 -42.63
N PHE A 765 6.23 -15.00 -43.66
CA PHE A 765 6.48 -16.43 -43.88
C PHE A 765 7.98 -16.75 -43.90
N ASN A 766 8.38 -17.77 -43.13
CA ASN A 766 9.75 -18.23 -43.01
C ASN A 766 9.93 -19.61 -43.66
N TYR A 767 9.22 -20.65 -43.20
CA TYR A 767 9.32 -21.99 -43.76
C TYR A 767 8.05 -22.85 -43.55
N PHE A 768 7.97 -23.95 -44.29
CA PHE A 768 7.02 -25.03 -44.05
C PHE A 768 7.69 -26.19 -43.31
N ALA A 769 6.99 -26.78 -42.34
CA ALA A 769 7.37 -28.04 -41.71
C ALA A 769 6.45 -29.17 -42.19
N VAL A 770 7.05 -30.29 -42.60
CA VAL A 770 6.34 -31.49 -43.06
C VAL A 770 6.46 -32.58 -42.01
N TYR A 771 5.33 -33.13 -41.59
CA TYR A 771 5.24 -34.19 -40.59
C TYR A 771 4.66 -35.47 -41.17
N ARG A 772 5.09 -36.62 -40.64
CA ARG A 772 4.67 -37.95 -41.11
C ARG A 772 4.47 -38.96 -39.99
N ALA A 773 3.37 -39.71 -40.04
CA ALA A 773 3.16 -40.88 -39.19
C ALA A 773 2.58 -42.09 -39.96
N GLU A 774 2.63 -43.27 -39.34
CA GLU A 774 1.98 -44.50 -39.83
C GLU A 774 0.56 -44.69 -39.27
N GLU A 775 0.17 -43.85 -38.30
CA GLU A 775 -1.15 -43.84 -37.65
C GLU A 775 -1.90 -42.55 -37.98
N SER A 776 -3.21 -42.67 -38.20
CA SER A 776 -4.11 -41.53 -38.46
C SER A 776 -4.38 -40.75 -37.19
N GLY A 777 -4.59 -39.44 -37.31
CA GLY A 777 -4.86 -38.57 -36.17
C GLY A 777 -3.62 -38.31 -35.31
N PHE A 778 -2.42 -38.51 -35.87
CA PHE A 778 -1.18 -38.27 -35.15
C PHE A 778 -1.02 -36.78 -34.78
N ALA A 779 -0.41 -36.53 -33.62
CA ALA A 779 0.00 -35.20 -33.22
C ALA A 779 1.36 -34.87 -33.86
N PRO A 780 1.49 -33.77 -34.62
CA PRO A 780 2.78 -33.27 -35.07
C PRO A 780 3.71 -33.00 -33.88
N THR A 781 4.94 -33.50 -33.95
CA THR A 781 6.00 -33.31 -32.94
C THR A 781 7.35 -33.27 -33.66
N GLU A 782 8.42 -32.82 -32.99
CA GLU A 782 9.77 -32.88 -33.58
C GLU A 782 10.16 -34.30 -34.01
N ASP A 783 9.72 -35.33 -33.27
CA ASP A 783 10.03 -36.74 -33.56
C ASP A 783 9.47 -37.23 -34.91
N ASN A 784 8.40 -36.60 -35.41
CA ASN A 784 7.74 -36.98 -36.65
C ASN A 784 7.84 -35.90 -37.74
N MET A 785 8.64 -34.84 -37.51
CA MET A 785 9.00 -33.86 -38.51
C MET A 785 10.06 -34.45 -39.44
N ILE A 786 9.76 -34.50 -40.74
CA ILE A 786 10.63 -35.12 -41.75
C ILE A 786 11.30 -34.11 -42.67
N ALA A 787 10.83 -32.87 -42.70
CA ALA A 787 11.47 -31.80 -43.45
C ALA A 787 11.05 -30.41 -42.96
N THR A 788 11.97 -29.46 -43.11
CA THR A 788 11.70 -28.02 -43.11
C THR A 788 12.18 -27.46 -44.45
N LEU A 789 11.33 -26.71 -45.14
CA LEU A 789 11.63 -26.18 -46.47
C LEU A 789 10.83 -24.92 -46.79
N THR A 790 11.36 -24.06 -47.67
CA THR A 790 10.65 -22.91 -48.21
C THR A 790 9.90 -23.22 -49.50
N GLY A 791 10.13 -24.40 -50.08
CA GLY A 791 9.49 -24.84 -51.32
C GLY A 791 8.04 -25.29 -51.12
N MET A 792 7.24 -25.17 -52.17
CA MET A 792 5.81 -25.54 -52.23
C MET A 792 5.57 -27.05 -52.42
N SER A 793 6.63 -27.86 -52.36
CA SER A 793 6.53 -29.29 -52.56
C SER A 793 7.66 -30.03 -51.88
N TYR A 794 7.35 -31.21 -51.37
CA TYR A 794 8.31 -32.12 -50.76
C TYR A 794 8.05 -33.55 -51.20
N THR A 795 9.11 -34.28 -51.55
CA THR A 795 9.02 -35.71 -51.91
C THR A 795 9.60 -36.56 -50.79
N ASP A 796 8.75 -37.31 -50.08
CA ASP A 796 9.20 -38.34 -49.15
C ASP A 796 9.61 -39.60 -49.92
N ALA A 797 10.92 -39.74 -50.15
CA ALA A 797 11.51 -40.91 -50.80
C ALA A 797 11.68 -42.11 -49.84
N ASN A 798 11.51 -41.91 -48.53
CA ASN A 798 11.75 -42.93 -47.49
C ASN A 798 10.45 -43.67 -47.13
N VAL A 799 9.70 -44.09 -48.16
CA VAL A 799 8.41 -44.77 -48.01
C VAL A 799 8.52 -46.24 -48.40
N VAL A 800 7.88 -47.10 -47.61
CA VAL A 800 7.88 -48.56 -47.82
C VAL A 800 6.63 -49.00 -48.59
N THR A 801 6.83 -49.81 -49.65
CA THR A 801 5.75 -50.44 -50.40
C THR A 801 4.88 -51.31 -49.49
N GLY A 802 3.56 -51.13 -49.56
CA GLY A 802 2.59 -51.82 -48.71
C GLY A 802 2.25 -51.07 -47.41
N SER A 803 2.97 -49.99 -47.08
CA SER A 803 2.66 -49.14 -45.94
C SER A 803 1.68 -48.02 -46.30
N LYS A 804 1.03 -47.49 -45.26
CA LYS A 804 0.17 -46.32 -45.32
C LYS A 804 0.77 -45.22 -44.46
N TYR A 805 0.88 -44.02 -45.00
CA TYR A 805 1.42 -42.86 -44.31
C TYR A 805 0.41 -41.73 -44.27
N TYR A 806 0.47 -40.95 -43.20
CA TYR A 806 -0.34 -39.77 -42.95
C TYR A 806 0.57 -38.56 -42.83
N TYR A 807 0.23 -37.47 -43.50
CA TYR A 807 1.03 -36.25 -43.54
C TYR A 807 0.24 -35.02 -43.14
N ARG A 808 0.95 -34.06 -42.53
CA ARG A 808 0.46 -32.71 -42.25
C ARG A 808 1.57 -31.73 -42.58
N VAL A 809 1.19 -30.54 -43.03
CA VAL A 809 2.12 -29.44 -43.29
C VAL A 809 1.64 -28.22 -42.50
N ALA A 810 2.57 -27.51 -41.86
CA ALA A 810 2.31 -26.20 -41.27
C ALA A 810 3.28 -25.17 -41.83
N ALA A 811 2.82 -23.91 -41.88
CA ALA A 811 3.67 -22.76 -42.11
C ALA A 811 4.17 -22.20 -40.77
N PHE A 812 5.39 -21.68 -40.77
CA PHE A 812 6.02 -20.96 -39.67
C PHE A 812 6.48 -19.59 -40.17
N ASP A 813 6.34 -18.57 -39.34
CA ASP A 813 6.87 -17.22 -39.59
C ASP A 813 8.31 -17.06 -39.05
N PHE A 814 8.85 -15.85 -39.20
CA PHE A 814 10.19 -15.50 -38.68
C PHE A 814 10.26 -15.41 -37.15
N SER A 815 9.11 -15.36 -36.47
CA SER A 815 8.99 -15.36 -35.01
C SER A 815 8.81 -16.76 -34.43
N GLU A 816 8.87 -17.79 -35.28
CA GLU A 816 8.65 -19.22 -34.97
C GLU A 816 7.22 -19.53 -34.50
N ASN A 817 6.23 -18.68 -34.81
CA ASN A 817 4.85 -19.04 -34.56
C ASN A 817 4.38 -20.04 -35.62
N GLN A 818 3.76 -21.11 -35.14
CA GLN A 818 3.21 -22.15 -35.99
C GLN A 818 1.77 -21.81 -36.40
N GLY A 819 1.53 -21.74 -37.71
CA GLY A 819 0.19 -21.65 -38.29
C GLY A 819 -0.65 -22.90 -38.08
N GLU A 820 -1.94 -22.79 -38.45
CA GLU A 820 -2.81 -23.96 -38.53
C GLU A 820 -2.25 -25.00 -39.52
N MET A 821 -2.44 -26.28 -39.22
CA MET A 821 -1.95 -27.36 -40.07
C MET A 821 -2.91 -27.61 -41.23
N THR A 822 -2.39 -28.18 -42.32
CA THR A 822 -3.25 -28.77 -43.36
C THR A 822 -4.16 -29.84 -42.75
N ALA A 823 -5.28 -30.12 -43.44
CA ALA A 823 -5.99 -31.37 -43.22
C ALA A 823 -5.02 -32.57 -43.41
N GLU A 824 -5.29 -33.67 -42.70
CA GLU A 824 -4.46 -34.87 -42.79
C GLU A 824 -4.51 -35.47 -44.20
N LEU A 825 -3.36 -35.56 -44.85
CA LEU A 825 -3.18 -36.15 -46.17
C LEU A 825 -2.82 -37.63 -46.02
N THR A 826 -3.41 -38.51 -46.84
CA THR A 826 -3.19 -39.96 -46.74
C THR A 826 -2.55 -40.51 -48.01
N ALA A 827 -1.43 -41.23 -47.88
CA ALA A 827 -0.79 -41.97 -48.97
C ALA A 827 -0.75 -43.48 -48.69
N SER A 828 -1.19 -44.30 -49.65
CA SER A 828 -1.10 -45.78 -49.57
C SER A 828 -0.16 -46.30 -50.65
N ILE A 829 1.03 -46.76 -50.26
CA ILE A 829 2.09 -47.09 -51.22
C ILE A 829 1.81 -48.44 -51.88
N THR A 830 1.36 -48.41 -53.13
CA THR A 830 1.11 -49.60 -53.95
C THR A 830 2.16 -49.66 -55.07
N GLY A 831 3.03 -50.66 -55.01
CA GLY A 831 4.28 -50.63 -55.78
C GLY A 831 4.10 -50.94 -57.27
N VAL A 832 4.78 -50.16 -58.11
CA VAL A 832 5.53 -50.63 -59.30
C VAL A 832 6.75 -49.70 -59.44
N ALA A 833 7.95 -50.27 -59.34
CA ALA A 833 9.18 -49.56 -59.69
C ALA A 833 9.31 -49.51 -61.23
N ALA A 834 9.49 -48.31 -61.78
CA ALA A 834 9.95 -48.09 -63.15
C ALA A 834 11.26 -47.30 -63.13
N GLU A 835 12.16 -47.64 -64.07
CA GLU A 835 13.52 -47.13 -64.19
C GLU A 835 13.65 -45.61 -64.04
N VAL A 836 14.70 -45.15 -63.35
CA VAL A 836 15.11 -43.74 -63.31
C VAL A 836 15.26 -43.24 -64.74
N ALA A 837 14.29 -42.43 -65.18
CA ALA A 837 14.33 -41.78 -66.47
C ALA A 837 15.51 -40.81 -66.47
N LEU A 838 16.59 -41.17 -67.18
CA LEU A 838 17.64 -40.22 -67.51
C LEU A 838 17.00 -39.06 -68.30
N PRO A 839 17.41 -37.81 -68.06
CA PRO A 839 16.93 -36.67 -68.84
C PRO A 839 17.08 -36.97 -70.33
N THR A 840 16.06 -36.70 -71.14
CA THR A 840 16.13 -36.91 -72.59
C THR A 840 16.62 -35.67 -73.34
N GLU A 841 16.73 -34.53 -72.65
CA GLU A 841 17.16 -33.26 -73.20
C GLU A 841 18.11 -32.52 -72.25
N PHE A 842 18.88 -31.58 -72.81
CA PHE A 842 19.67 -30.65 -72.01
C PHE A 842 18.78 -29.55 -71.45
N ALA A 843 18.91 -29.25 -70.16
CA ALA A 843 18.16 -28.17 -69.51
C ALA A 843 19.03 -27.34 -68.56
N LEU A 844 18.76 -26.04 -68.50
CA LEU A 844 19.30 -25.12 -67.49
C LEU A 844 18.11 -24.48 -66.76
N MET A 845 17.98 -24.75 -65.46
CA MET A 845 16.86 -24.26 -64.64
C MET A 845 17.10 -22.82 -64.18
N ASN A 846 16.02 -22.16 -63.73
CA ASN A 846 16.18 -20.87 -63.04
C ASN A 846 16.91 -21.11 -61.72
N ASN A 847 17.65 -20.11 -61.24
CA ASN A 847 18.30 -20.20 -59.95
C ASN A 847 17.28 -19.90 -58.85
N TYR A 848 17.42 -20.53 -57.69
CA TYR A 848 16.56 -20.31 -56.52
C TYR A 848 17.39 -20.24 -55.22
N PRO A 849 17.17 -19.23 -54.37
CA PRO A 849 16.26 -18.10 -54.55
C PRO A 849 16.72 -17.13 -55.67
N ASN A 850 15.82 -16.29 -56.17
CA ASN A 850 16.11 -15.19 -57.11
C ASN A 850 15.04 -14.07 -56.98
N PRO A 851 15.34 -12.90 -56.38
CA PRO A 851 16.65 -12.46 -55.90
C PRO A 851 17.22 -13.32 -54.75
N PHE A 852 18.54 -13.31 -54.55
CA PHE A 852 19.22 -14.10 -53.50
C PHE A 852 20.21 -13.28 -52.68
N ASN A 853 20.48 -13.70 -51.44
CA ASN A 853 21.49 -13.11 -50.54
C ASN A 853 22.09 -14.14 -49.56
N PRO A 854 23.40 -14.42 -49.56
CA PRO A 854 24.33 -14.33 -50.67
C PRO A 854 24.32 -15.61 -51.53
N GLU A 855 23.52 -16.63 -51.21
CA GLU A 855 23.58 -17.94 -51.87
C GLU A 855 22.36 -18.24 -52.75
N THR A 856 22.59 -18.86 -53.92
CA THR A 856 21.54 -19.36 -54.82
C THR A 856 21.95 -20.69 -55.45
N THR A 857 20.98 -21.55 -55.69
CA THR A 857 21.17 -22.86 -56.31
C THR A 857 20.84 -22.82 -57.80
N ILE A 858 21.72 -23.35 -58.64
CA ILE A 858 21.54 -23.48 -60.09
C ILE A 858 21.51 -24.96 -60.46
N GLU A 859 20.43 -25.40 -61.10
CA GLU A 859 20.26 -26.78 -61.55
C GLU A 859 20.37 -26.92 -63.08
N TYR A 860 20.95 -28.04 -63.53
CA TYR A 860 21.07 -28.37 -64.95
C TYR A 860 21.00 -29.88 -65.21
N GLN A 861 20.60 -30.26 -66.42
CA GLN A 861 20.44 -31.65 -66.85
C GLN A 861 21.28 -31.96 -68.09
N LEU A 862 21.82 -33.17 -68.14
CA LEU A 862 22.57 -33.71 -69.27
C LEU A 862 21.93 -35.04 -69.73
N PRO A 863 21.49 -35.16 -70.99
CA PRO A 863 20.94 -36.40 -71.51
C PRO A 863 22.01 -37.44 -71.88
N GLU A 864 23.25 -36.98 -72.07
CA GLU A 864 24.42 -37.81 -72.36
C GLU A 864 25.67 -37.24 -71.70
N GLN A 865 26.74 -38.03 -71.62
CA GLN A 865 28.01 -37.59 -71.05
C GLN A 865 28.61 -36.43 -71.87
N GLY A 866 28.99 -35.34 -71.20
CA GLY A 866 29.52 -34.14 -71.86
C GLY A 866 30.49 -33.33 -70.99
N HIS A 867 31.28 -32.46 -71.61
CA HIS A 867 32.11 -31.50 -70.90
C HIS A 867 31.30 -30.25 -70.57
N VAL A 868 31.03 -30.00 -69.29
CA VAL A 868 30.22 -28.89 -68.80
C VAL A 868 31.11 -27.71 -68.40
N LEU A 869 30.73 -26.53 -68.86
CA LEU A 869 31.28 -25.25 -68.43
C LEU A 869 30.13 -24.34 -67.99
N LEU A 870 29.99 -24.12 -66.68
CA LEU A 870 28.99 -23.21 -66.09
C LEU A 870 29.69 -22.00 -65.47
N ARG A 871 29.34 -20.80 -65.94
CA ARG A 871 29.98 -19.54 -65.55
C ARG A 871 28.97 -18.45 -65.25
N VAL A 872 29.33 -17.57 -64.32
CA VAL A 872 28.61 -16.34 -63.98
C VAL A 872 29.29 -15.15 -64.64
N TYR A 873 28.49 -14.21 -65.14
CA TYR A 873 28.89 -13.00 -65.85
C TYR A 873 28.16 -11.78 -65.29
N SER A 874 28.82 -10.62 -65.33
CA SER A 874 28.18 -9.32 -65.10
C SER A 874 27.31 -8.90 -66.30
N MET A 875 26.49 -7.86 -66.14
CA MET A 875 25.70 -7.28 -67.26
C MET A 875 26.56 -6.73 -68.41
N LEU A 876 27.85 -6.46 -68.17
CA LEU A 876 28.80 -6.03 -69.20
C LEU A 876 29.46 -7.23 -69.92
N GLY A 877 29.06 -8.47 -69.59
CA GLY A 877 29.62 -9.70 -70.17
C GLY A 877 30.99 -10.09 -69.61
N THR A 878 31.44 -9.47 -68.51
CA THR A 878 32.69 -9.85 -67.83
C THR A 878 32.45 -11.11 -67.01
N GLU A 879 33.32 -12.11 -67.13
CA GLU A 879 33.26 -13.32 -66.30
C GLU A 879 33.51 -12.98 -64.82
N VAL A 880 32.60 -13.41 -63.96
CA VAL A 880 32.64 -13.21 -62.50
C VAL A 880 33.18 -14.45 -61.80
N ARG A 881 32.61 -15.63 -62.11
CA ARG A 881 33.01 -16.91 -61.49
C ARG A 881 32.78 -18.09 -62.42
N THR A 882 33.69 -19.05 -62.43
CA THR A 882 33.45 -20.38 -63.00
C THR A 882 32.95 -21.31 -61.89
N LEU A 883 31.72 -21.84 -62.02
CA LEU A 883 31.09 -22.72 -61.02
C LEU A 883 31.36 -24.20 -61.30
N VAL A 884 31.38 -24.59 -62.58
CA VAL A 884 31.65 -25.96 -63.02
C VAL A 884 32.53 -25.93 -64.26
N GLN A 885 33.59 -26.75 -64.27
CA GLN A 885 34.41 -27.00 -65.45
C GLN A 885 34.90 -28.45 -65.43
N GLY A 886 34.36 -29.31 -66.31
CA GLY A 886 34.77 -30.72 -66.36
C GLY A 886 33.77 -31.64 -67.05
N SER A 887 34.16 -32.91 -67.26
CA SER A 887 33.27 -33.94 -67.82
C SER A 887 32.28 -34.46 -66.76
N LYS A 888 31.00 -34.55 -67.13
CA LYS A 888 29.89 -35.07 -66.30
C LYS A 888 29.13 -36.15 -67.09
N ALA A 889 28.59 -37.15 -66.38
CA ALA A 889 27.77 -38.22 -66.97
C ALA A 889 26.35 -37.73 -67.29
N ALA A 890 25.50 -38.56 -67.90
CA ALA A 890 24.08 -38.25 -68.05
C ALA A 890 23.40 -38.20 -66.66
N GLY A 891 22.57 -37.19 -66.43
CA GLY A 891 21.87 -36.99 -65.16
C GLY A 891 21.52 -35.53 -64.86
N SER A 892 20.88 -35.33 -63.71
CA SER A 892 20.54 -34.01 -63.15
C SER A 892 21.59 -33.59 -62.12
N TYR A 893 21.96 -32.31 -62.13
CA TYR A 893 23.02 -31.75 -61.28
C TYR A 893 22.58 -30.41 -60.68
N SER A 894 23.12 -30.10 -59.51
CA SER A 894 22.88 -28.86 -58.77
C SER A 894 24.22 -28.25 -58.29
N VAL A 895 24.33 -26.92 -58.30
CA VAL A 895 25.51 -26.19 -57.83
C VAL A 895 25.12 -24.85 -57.21
N VAL A 896 25.76 -24.49 -56.09
CA VAL A 896 25.51 -23.23 -55.37
C VAL A 896 26.50 -22.16 -55.83
N TRP A 897 26.00 -20.93 -56.01
CA TRP A 897 26.82 -19.73 -56.08
C TRP A 897 26.59 -18.87 -54.83
N ASP A 898 27.68 -18.48 -54.19
CA ASP A 898 27.77 -17.77 -52.89
C ASP A 898 27.93 -16.24 -53.02
N GLY A 899 27.65 -15.70 -54.22
CA GLY A 899 27.80 -14.26 -54.47
C GLY A 899 29.25 -13.75 -54.50
N ARG A 900 30.26 -14.63 -54.69
CA ARG A 900 31.67 -14.22 -54.80
C ARG A 900 32.25 -14.43 -56.20
N ASP A 901 33.27 -13.64 -56.56
CA ASP A 901 34.05 -13.77 -57.79
C ASP A 901 35.15 -14.86 -57.70
N ASN A 902 35.90 -15.05 -58.78
CA ASN A 902 37.04 -16.00 -58.82
C ASN A 902 38.18 -15.69 -57.83
N ASN A 903 38.24 -14.46 -57.28
CA ASN A 903 39.21 -14.07 -56.26
C ASN A 903 38.65 -14.22 -54.83
N GLY A 904 37.43 -14.76 -54.68
CA GLY A 904 36.74 -14.92 -53.39
C GLY A 904 36.11 -13.64 -52.84
N SER A 905 36.13 -12.55 -53.62
CA SER A 905 35.55 -11.26 -53.22
C SER A 905 34.05 -11.23 -53.48
N VAL A 906 33.28 -10.70 -52.53
CA VAL A 906 31.82 -10.56 -52.67
C VAL A 906 31.51 -9.56 -53.77
N VAL A 907 30.61 -9.91 -54.68
CA VAL A 907 30.21 -9.04 -55.78
C VAL A 907 29.08 -8.08 -55.34
N PRO A 908 28.95 -6.89 -55.95
CA PRO A 908 27.90 -5.93 -55.58
C PRO A 908 26.49 -6.48 -55.85
N SER A 909 25.48 -5.97 -55.13
CA SER A 909 24.08 -6.21 -55.48
C SER A 909 23.80 -5.77 -56.92
N GLY A 910 23.01 -6.55 -57.64
CA GLY A 910 22.71 -6.28 -59.05
C GLY A 910 22.34 -7.51 -59.84
N MET A 911 22.09 -7.31 -61.14
CA MET A 911 21.80 -8.39 -62.07
C MET A 911 23.08 -9.07 -62.55
N TYR A 912 23.06 -10.39 -62.59
CA TYR A 912 24.08 -11.26 -63.14
C TYR A 912 23.46 -12.23 -64.14
N MET A 913 24.29 -12.79 -65.01
CA MET A 913 23.90 -13.85 -65.94
C MET A 913 24.71 -15.10 -65.66
N TYR A 914 24.11 -16.27 -65.74
CA TYR A 914 24.86 -17.54 -65.75
C TYR A 914 24.63 -18.25 -67.07
N ARG A 915 25.71 -18.86 -67.58
CA ARG A 915 25.74 -19.53 -68.88
C ARG A 915 26.34 -20.91 -68.72
N ILE A 916 25.67 -21.90 -69.28
CA ILE A 916 26.18 -23.27 -69.40
C ILE A 916 26.54 -23.60 -70.84
N GLU A 917 27.63 -24.33 -71.03
CA GLU A 917 28.05 -24.92 -72.30
C GLU A 917 28.34 -26.40 -72.12
N SER A 918 27.77 -27.26 -72.97
CA SER A 918 28.09 -28.68 -73.05
C SER A 918 27.83 -29.21 -74.46
N GLY A 919 28.89 -29.55 -75.19
CA GLY A 919 28.78 -29.96 -76.60
C GLY A 919 28.16 -28.86 -77.48
N SER A 920 27.02 -29.13 -78.11
CA SER A 920 26.24 -28.15 -78.89
C SER A 920 25.21 -27.37 -78.05
N PHE A 921 25.02 -27.73 -76.77
CA PHE A 921 24.07 -27.05 -75.89
C PHE A 921 24.67 -25.79 -75.28
N ASN A 922 23.93 -24.69 -75.37
CA ASN A 922 24.27 -23.41 -74.77
C ASN A 922 23.00 -22.74 -74.25
N ALA A 923 22.97 -22.39 -72.98
CA ALA A 923 21.86 -21.68 -72.37
C ALA A 923 22.35 -20.59 -71.43
N VAL A 924 21.63 -19.47 -71.39
CA VAL A 924 21.93 -18.31 -70.54
C VAL A 924 20.67 -17.92 -69.78
N LYS A 925 20.81 -17.66 -68.49
CA LYS A 925 19.73 -17.16 -67.62
C LYS A 925 20.23 -16.03 -66.73
N LYS A 926 19.29 -15.28 -66.16
CA LYS A 926 19.55 -14.08 -65.33
C LYS A 926 19.23 -14.36 -63.87
N MET A 927 19.97 -13.71 -62.98
CA MET A 927 19.77 -13.73 -61.53
C MET A 927 20.02 -12.35 -60.92
N VAL A 928 19.42 -12.08 -59.78
CA VAL A 928 19.52 -10.82 -59.04
C VAL A 928 20.13 -11.11 -57.67
N MET A 929 21.28 -10.51 -57.37
CA MET A 929 21.88 -10.57 -56.05
C MET A 929 21.46 -9.35 -55.23
N MET A 930 21.01 -9.57 -54.01
CA MET A 930 20.74 -8.55 -53.01
C MET A 930 21.79 -8.66 -51.89
N LYS A 931 22.18 -7.53 -51.30
CA LYS A 931 23.11 -7.50 -50.17
C LYS A 931 22.34 -7.18 -48.91
#